data_AF-A0A554MW98-F1
#
_entry.id   AF-A0A554MW98-F1
#
_cell.length_a   1.000
_cell.length_b   1.000
_cell.length_c   1.000
_cell.angle_alpha   90.00
_cell.angle_beta   90.00
_cell.angle_gamma   90.00
#
_symmetry.space_group_name_H-M   'P 1'
#
loop_
_entity.id
_entity.type
_entity.pdbx_description
1 polymer ?
#
loop_
_entity_poly.entity_id
_entity_poly.type
_entity_poly.pdbx_seq_one_letter_code
_entity_poly.pdbx_strand_id
1 'polypeptide(L)'
;MPIELVGEHTTARIMVEDESLVGEGLLEQVREFVDHPAFTEPVRVMPDGHWGMGAPVGFTMPLPEQVVPNVIGVDIGCFTGDTEVPLADGEDHRLDELADRNDSFVVFSCKPDGEIVCAEATAHQTRKDAPLLEVELDNGEPIRCTPDHEFMLRDGTYREARKLSSGDSLMPLYQYETDDGYTMVNQNKDGQSSQRVHWIVARSGLMGEIPSFGDERTVIHHENFEKSDNRPENLRFLSDSDHARLHRELASGEHWQSEEFERKRIQAIKQRAQTEEAQKRMAEVGRENIVSYMEENPDEWYEKVSDNGQHGKEHLIERNKSEEAREKARERANQRYECEFCSESVKSYIGLHNHKSNEHPEEYDAASEPDQFECGFCGRIIKGRVGTFQHQRHTHSDQYTEDKEHFTRVAGENHEVTAVRQIDHREDVYCLNVPQYHNFALSAGVFVHNCGMAVANLGPELPLADAERERRVREAVPMGRSVHDHDDAVHLIEAFPFDRANERLAAFDAAHRERFGEPVDPRFDFDGYDGDYFKRLCERVLADQRQGLSYVIQSAGTLGGGNHFIEFCRGRESGDRYLVVHSGSRYLGKAVAEFWQGRATEYRNADRIRERLRPDDARFLKFDPEAVSDADLFRWVTGGMGESHIHKDRVREECEGTTIERTFDRLGDLRPPTGDEGRNTALDPLVGREAHGYYVDMLFAQQYARWNRELMIGAVCDALGVDPVETWQSVHNYIDFRDLTVRKGATPAREDQRLLVPFNMAEGAVIARGTGNEAWLSTAPHGAGRRMGRRDAHERLSMAEFEAAMDGVYSESVVDDTLDEAPGAYKPAAAIERALAPTADVVERLDPVHNLKALE
;
A
#
# COMPACT_ATOMS: atom_id res chain seq x y z
N MET A 1 23.60 34.34 -8.04
CA MET A 1 23.43 35.04 -6.75
C MET A 1 22.17 34.50 -6.12
N PRO A 2 22.11 34.31 -4.78
CA PRO A 2 20.90 33.83 -4.13
C PRO A 2 19.73 34.78 -4.35
N ILE A 3 18.53 34.23 -4.48
CA ILE A 3 17.29 35.01 -4.57
C ILE A 3 16.89 35.41 -3.16
N GLU A 4 16.76 36.71 -2.90
CA GLU A 4 16.31 37.23 -1.61
C GLU A 4 14.81 37.52 -1.62
N LEU A 5 14.12 37.12 -0.55
CA LEU A 5 12.73 37.49 -0.27
C LEU A 5 12.66 38.18 1.10
N VAL A 6 11.85 39.22 1.21
CA VAL A 6 11.60 39.98 2.44
C VAL A 6 10.10 39.94 2.69
N GLY A 7 9.69 39.43 3.86
CA GLY A 7 8.29 39.36 4.29
C GLY A 7 7.99 40.28 5.46
N GLU A 8 6.80 40.13 6.03
CA GLU A 8 6.35 40.91 7.19
C GLU A 8 7.15 40.61 8.47
N HIS A 9 7.57 39.36 8.68
CA HIS A 9 8.19 38.92 9.95
C HIS A 9 9.67 38.53 9.83
N THR A 10 10.14 38.06 8.67
CA THR A 10 11.55 37.70 8.46
C THR A 10 11.99 37.83 6.99
N THR A 11 13.17 37.30 6.67
CA THR A 11 13.75 37.25 5.31
C THR A 11 14.17 35.83 4.96
N ALA A 12 14.04 35.48 3.67
CA ALA A 12 14.52 34.23 3.12
C ALA A 12 15.60 34.45 2.05
N ARG A 13 16.51 33.49 1.93
CA ARG A 13 17.41 33.37 0.78
C ARG A 13 17.30 31.98 0.17
N ILE A 14 16.94 31.92 -1.11
CA ILE A 14 17.02 30.69 -1.90
C ILE A 14 18.43 30.62 -2.48
N MET A 15 19.19 29.62 -2.06
CA MET A 15 20.64 29.54 -2.21
C MET A 15 21.06 28.92 -3.56
N VAL A 16 20.41 29.39 -4.64
CA VAL A 16 20.72 29.02 -6.03
C VAL A 16 21.64 30.05 -6.68
N GLU A 17 22.43 29.60 -7.66
CA GLU A 17 23.10 30.50 -8.62
C GLU A 17 22.42 30.51 -9.99
N ASP A 18 21.64 29.47 -10.30
CA ASP A 18 20.92 29.25 -11.54
C ASP A 18 19.41 29.17 -11.22
N GLU A 19 18.62 30.09 -11.78
CA GLU A 19 17.18 30.18 -11.51
C GLU A 19 16.41 28.97 -12.07
N SER A 20 16.97 28.20 -13.02
CA SER A 20 16.35 26.98 -13.53
C SER A 20 16.29 25.81 -12.52
N LEU A 21 16.98 25.94 -11.39
CA LEU A 21 16.87 25.00 -10.25
C LEU A 21 15.68 25.32 -9.33
N VAL A 22 15.00 26.46 -9.51
CA VAL A 22 13.84 26.86 -8.70
C VAL A 22 12.58 26.17 -9.26
N GLY A 23 12.05 25.20 -8.51
CA GLY A 23 10.80 24.54 -8.85
C GLY A 23 9.59 25.46 -8.77
N GLU A 24 8.53 25.12 -9.51
CA GLU A 24 7.24 25.83 -9.47
C GLU A 24 6.63 25.79 -8.05
N GLY A 25 5.88 26.84 -7.68
CA GLY A 25 5.31 27.01 -6.34
C GLY A 25 6.30 27.34 -5.20
N LEU A 26 7.60 27.03 -5.34
CA LEU A 26 8.59 27.20 -4.27
C LEU A 26 8.68 28.64 -3.72
N LEU A 27 8.78 29.63 -4.62
CA LEU A 27 8.89 31.04 -4.22
C LEU A 27 7.61 31.62 -3.59
N GLU A 28 6.48 30.96 -3.77
CA GLU A 28 5.20 31.34 -3.16
C GLU A 28 5.07 30.75 -1.76
N GLN A 29 5.37 29.45 -1.62
CA GLN A 29 5.42 28.80 -0.30
C GLN A 29 6.45 29.46 0.64
N VAL A 30 7.59 29.92 0.12
CA VAL A 30 8.59 30.64 0.93
C VAL A 30 8.08 32.03 1.36
N ARG A 31 7.14 32.66 0.64
CA ARG A 31 6.49 33.91 1.07
C ARG A 31 5.57 33.68 2.25
N GLU A 32 4.67 32.69 2.17
CA GLU A 32 3.81 32.31 3.31
C GLU A 32 4.62 32.15 4.62
N PHE A 33 5.83 31.61 4.53
CA PHE A 33 6.72 31.45 5.66
C PHE A 33 7.28 32.78 6.16
N VAL A 34 7.85 33.63 5.31
CA VAL A 34 8.43 34.91 5.77
C VAL A 34 7.40 35.95 6.20
N ASP A 35 6.14 35.77 5.78
CA ASP A 35 4.97 36.58 6.12
C ASP A 35 4.17 36.03 7.32
N HIS A 36 4.58 34.91 7.94
CA HIS A 36 3.83 34.28 9.05
C HIS A 36 4.53 34.41 10.42
N PRO A 37 3.84 34.85 11.51
CA PRO A 37 4.46 35.31 12.76
C PRO A 37 5.17 34.25 13.61
N ALA A 38 5.08 32.96 13.26
CA ALA A 38 5.91 31.93 13.87
C ALA A 38 7.38 31.95 13.39
N PHE A 39 7.63 32.47 12.17
CA PHE A 39 8.94 32.46 11.53
C PHE A 39 9.63 33.80 11.76
N THR A 40 10.18 34.00 12.97
CA THR A 40 10.89 35.22 13.36
C THR A 40 12.37 35.23 12.99
N GLU A 41 12.90 34.11 12.50
CA GLU A 41 14.33 33.86 12.27
C GLU A 41 14.67 33.80 10.77
N PRO A 42 15.92 34.09 10.34
CA PRO A 42 16.25 34.16 8.91
C PRO A 42 16.21 32.78 8.21
N VAL A 43 15.34 32.64 7.22
CA VAL A 43 15.15 31.40 6.44
C VAL A 43 16.25 31.24 5.38
N ARG A 44 16.68 30.00 5.12
CA ARG A 44 17.38 29.61 3.89
C ARG A 44 16.64 28.46 3.21
N VAL A 45 16.76 28.41 1.89
CA VAL A 45 16.34 27.25 1.08
C VAL A 45 17.52 26.77 0.26
N MET A 46 17.85 25.49 0.37
CA MET A 46 18.95 24.84 -0.33
C MET A 46 18.64 24.68 -1.85
N PRO A 47 19.66 24.58 -2.73
CA PRO A 47 19.48 24.57 -4.20
C PRO A 47 18.78 23.33 -4.79
N ASP A 48 18.75 22.22 -4.05
CA ASP A 48 17.89 21.06 -4.30
C ASP A 48 16.40 21.34 -4.01
N GLY A 49 16.09 22.43 -3.32
CA GLY A 49 14.77 22.77 -2.83
C GLY A 49 13.67 22.87 -3.90
N HIS A 50 12.46 22.55 -3.47
CA HIS A 50 11.23 22.48 -4.25
C HIS A 50 10.01 22.55 -3.31
N TRP A 51 8.81 22.78 -3.84
CA TRP A 51 7.59 22.78 -3.04
C TRP A 51 7.42 21.44 -2.29
N GLY A 52 6.96 21.49 -1.04
CA GLY A 52 6.76 20.31 -0.21
C GLY A 52 5.62 20.49 0.80
N MET A 53 5.07 19.39 1.31
CA MET A 53 3.94 19.45 2.23
C MET A 53 4.31 20.01 3.60
N GLY A 54 3.48 20.92 4.11
CA GLY A 54 3.73 21.74 5.31
C GLY A 54 4.77 22.85 5.09
N ALA A 55 5.97 22.49 4.63
CA ALA A 55 7.09 23.40 4.38
C ALA A 55 7.89 22.97 3.13
N PRO A 56 8.60 23.89 2.46
CA PRO A 56 9.34 23.54 1.25
C PRO A 56 10.50 22.58 1.56
N VAL A 57 10.79 21.69 0.62
CA VAL A 57 11.97 20.84 0.67
C VAL A 57 13.21 21.73 0.46
N GLY A 58 14.30 21.46 1.18
CA GLY A 58 15.47 22.35 1.23
C GLY A 58 15.38 23.43 2.31
N PHE A 59 14.28 23.52 3.07
CA PHE A 59 14.10 24.51 4.13
C PHE A 59 15.06 24.31 5.30
N THR A 60 15.70 25.39 5.74
CA THR A 60 16.41 25.47 7.02
C THR A 60 16.26 26.85 7.66
N MET A 61 16.05 26.88 8.97
CA MET A 61 15.88 28.10 9.75
C MET A 61 16.32 27.87 11.20
N PRO A 62 16.96 28.84 11.88
CA PRO A 62 17.15 28.76 13.32
C PRO A 62 15.80 28.58 14.03
N LEU A 63 15.73 27.68 15.01
CA LEU A 63 14.53 27.39 15.80
C LEU A 63 14.02 28.67 16.50
N PRO A 64 12.81 29.16 16.19
CA PRO A 64 12.24 30.34 16.81
C PRO A 64 11.59 29.99 18.16
N GLU A 65 11.07 30.99 18.87
CA GLU A 65 10.25 30.80 20.08
C GLU A 65 8.92 30.06 19.81
N GLN A 66 8.45 30.05 18.56
CA GLN A 66 7.16 29.51 18.13
C GLN A 66 7.33 28.38 17.11
N VAL A 67 7.28 27.11 17.53
CA VAL A 67 7.52 25.97 16.64
C VAL A 67 6.22 25.50 15.97
N VAL A 68 6.29 25.24 14.65
CA VAL A 68 5.21 24.61 13.87
C VAL A 68 5.56 23.14 13.61
N PRO A 69 4.90 22.16 14.25
CA PRO A 69 5.18 20.73 14.06
C PRO A 69 5.14 20.26 12.59
N ASN A 70 4.17 20.76 11.82
CA ASN A 70 3.97 20.39 10.42
C ASN A 70 5.11 20.76 9.47
N VAL A 71 6.02 21.67 9.85
CA VAL A 71 7.23 21.97 9.07
C VAL A 71 8.08 20.70 8.90
N ILE A 72 8.04 19.80 9.89
CA ILE A 72 8.97 18.68 10.01
C ILE A 72 8.30 17.32 9.71
N GLY A 73 7.00 17.14 9.99
CA GLY A 73 6.40 15.81 10.12
C GLY A 73 5.07 15.50 9.41
N VAL A 74 4.78 16.08 8.23
CA VAL A 74 3.59 15.72 7.42
C VAL A 74 3.95 14.97 6.14
N ASP A 75 3.27 13.84 5.92
CA ASP A 75 2.76 13.25 4.66
C ASP A 75 2.08 11.89 5.05
N ILE A 76 0.98 11.33 4.51
CA ILE A 76 0.20 11.39 3.24
C ILE A 76 -1.35 11.33 3.57
N GLY A 77 -2.26 11.48 2.56
CA GLY A 77 -3.76 11.62 2.63
C GLY A 77 -4.68 10.37 2.82
N CYS A 78 -6.02 10.58 2.91
CA CYS A 78 -7.03 9.59 3.44
C CYS A 78 -8.48 9.69 2.84
N PHE A 79 -9.41 8.76 3.15
CA PHE A 79 -10.83 8.63 2.67
C PHE A 79 -11.87 8.55 3.80
N THR A 80 -13.18 8.80 3.59
CA THR A 80 -14.20 8.60 4.66
C THR A 80 -14.37 7.13 5.08
N GLY A 81 -14.88 6.91 6.30
CA GLY A 81 -15.15 5.56 6.82
C GLY A 81 -16.19 4.77 6.03
N ASP A 82 -17.19 5.45 5.46
CA ASP A 82 -18.21 4.85 4.61
C ASP A 82 -17.78 4.64 3.14
N THR A 83 -16.53 4.94 2.79
CA THR A 83 -15.95 4.54 1.50
C THR A 83 -15.79 3.01 1.50
N GLU A 84 -16.41 2.34 0.53
CA GLU A 84 -16.33 0.88 0.38
C GLU A 84 -15.13 0.46 -0.48
N VAL A 85 -14.62 -0.74 -0.20
CA VAL A 85 -13.49 -1.39 -0.88
C VAL A 85 -13.91 -2.81 -1.27
N PRO A 86 -13.73 -3.22 -2.54
CA PRO A 86 -14.04 -4.57 -3.00
C PRO A 86 -12.93 -5.52 -2.57
N LEU A 87 -13.29 -6.63 -1.93
CA LEU A 87 -12.34 -7.65 -1.51
C LEU A 87 -12.39 -8.90 -2.40
N ALA A 88 -11.35 -9.72 -2.31
CA ALA A 88 -11.28 -10.98 -3.02
C ALA A 88 -12.23 -12.06 -2.46
N ASP A 89 -12.92 -11.83 -1.34
CA ASP A 89 -14.04 -12.69 -0.90
C ASP A 89 -15.32 -12.50 -1.73
N GLY A 90 -15.35 -11.48 -2.60
CA GLY A 90 -16.49 -11.18 -3.47
C GLY A 90 -17.56 -10.31 -2.80
N GLU A 91 -17.29 -9.76 -1.62
CA GLU A 91 -18.10 -8.72 -0.99
C GLU A 91 -17.33 -7.38 -0.93
N ASP A 92 -18.10 -6.29 -0.87
CA ASP A 92 -17.60 -4.93 -0.73
C ASP A 92 -17.72 -4.52 0.75
N HIS A 93 -16.64 -4.00 1.33
CA HIS A 93 -16.57 -3.70 2.76
C HIS A 93 -16.10 -2.27 3.01
N ARG A 94 -16.76 -1.60 3.96
CA ARG A 94 -16.46 -0.21 4.35
C ARG A 94 -15.08 -0.07 4.99
N LEU A 95 -14.39 1.03 4.72
CA LEU A 95 -13.10 1.33 5.35
C LEU A 95 -13.14 1.40 6.87
N ASP A 96 -14.27 1.78 7.48
CA ASP A 96 -14.45 1.76 8.95
C ASP A 96 -14.71 0.35 9.51
N GLU A 97 -15.51 -0.49 8.85
CA GLU A 97 -15.67 -1.89 9.26
C GLU A 97 -14.35 -2.68 9.12
N LEU A 98 -13.62 -2.48 8.01
CA LEU A 98 -12.26 -2.99 7.83
C LEU A 98 -11.27 -2.35 8.82
N ALA A 99 -11.57 -1.16 9.36
CA ALA A 99 -10.77 -0.54 10.41
C ALA A 99 -10.93 -1.28 11.75
N ASP A 100 -12.15 -1.67 12.09
CA ASP A 100 -12.51 -2.28 13.38
C ASP A 100 -12.18 -3.79 13.47
N ARG A 101 -12.20 -4.53 12.35
CA ARG A 101 -11.83 -5.96 12.33
C ARG A 101 -10.38 -6.22 12.78
N ASN A 102 -9.48 -5.29 12.46
CA ASN A 102 -8.05 -5.31 12.76
C ASN A 102 -7.29 -6.58 12.30
N ASP A 103 -7.75 -7.20 11.22
CA ASP A 103 -7.11 -8.26 10.47
C ASP A 103 -6.44 -7.74 9.19
N SER A 104 -5.78 -8.64 8.45
CA SER A 104 -5.39 -8.43 7.06
C SER A 104 -6.36 -9.16 6.12
N PHE A 105 -6.51 -8.61 4.92
CA PHE A 105 -7.50 -9.03 3.93
C PHE A 105 -7.02 -8.72 2.51
N VAL A 106 -7.60 -9.36 1.50
CA VAL A 106 -7.11 -9.24 0.11
C VAL A 106 -7.96 -8.26 -0.69
N VAL A 107 -7.34 -7.18 -1.16
CA VAL A 107 -7.94 -6.13 -2.00
C VAL A 107 -7.51 -6.26 -3.45
N PHE A 108 -8.07 -5.42 -4.33
CA PHE A 108 -7.51 -5.15 -5.65
C PHE A 108 -6.54 -3.95 -5.60
N SER A 109 -5.47 -4.04 -6.37
CA SER A 109 -4.49 -2.97 -6.64
C SER A 109 -4.20 -2.93 -8.14
N CYS A 110 -3.66 -1.83 -8.65
CA CYS A 110 -3.30 -1.69 -10.05
C CYS A 110 -1.80 -1.43 -10.20
N LYS A 111 -1.10 -2.21 -11.02
CA LYS A 111 0.28 -1.88 -11.43
C LYS A 111 0.29 -0.67 -12.38
N PRO A 112 1.43 0.01 -12.57
CA PRO A 112 1.54 1.14 -13.50
C PRO A 112 1.17 0.79 -14.95
N ASP A 113 1.41 -0.46 -15.38
CA ASP A 113 1.02 -0.95 -16.72
C ASP A 113 -0.50 -1.10 -16.91
N GLY A 114 -1.29 -0.96 -15.84
CA GLY A 114 -2.73 -1.23 -15.85
C GLY A 114 -3.09 -2.69 -15.55
N GLU A 115 -2.17 -3.54 -15.09
CA GLU A 115 -2.55 -4.85 -14.57
C GLU A 115 -3.24 -4.70 -13.22
N ILE A 116 -4.51 -5.08 -13.18
CA ILE A 116 -5.24 -5.23 -11.93
C ILE A 116 -4.83 -6.56 -11.31
N VAL A 117 -4.22 -6.44 -10.14
CA VAL A 117 -3.72 -7.52 -9.29
C VAL A 117 -4.51 -7.55 -7.97
N CYS A 118 -4.46 -8.67 -7.27
CA CYS A 118 -4.89 -8.73 -5.87
C CYS A 118 -3.69 -8.55 -4.94
N ALA A 119 -3.91 -8.03 -3.73
CA ALA A 119 -2.86 -7.64 -2.81
C ALA A 119 -3.30 -7.83 -1.36
N GLU A 120 -2.38 -8.15 -0.45
CA GLU A 120 -2.71 -8.16 0.98
C GLU A 120 -2.79 -6.71 1.50
N ALA A 121 -3.76 -6.43 2.36
CA ALA A 121 -4.06 -5.11 2.87
C ALA A 121 -4.43 -5.16 4.36
N THR A 122 -4.20 -4.03 5.03
CA THR A 122 -4.75 -3.73 6.35
C THR A 122 -5.32 -2.31 6.31
N ALA A 123 -6.56 -2.09 6.77
CA ALA A 123 -7.06 -0.72 6.91
C ALA A 123 -6.38 0.01 8.08
N HIS A 124 -6.57 1.33 8.14
CA HIS A 124 -6.44 2.07 9.39
C HIS A 124 -7.19 3.39 9.34
N GLN A 125 -7.88 3.71 10.44
CA GLN A 125 -8.23 5.10 10.72
C GLN A 125 -6.94 5.92 10.80
N THR A 126 -6.92 7.05 10.10
CA THR A 126 -5.70 7.77 9.74
C THR A 126 -5.71 9.23 10.16
N ARG A 127 -6.87 9.89 10.14
CA ARG A 127 -7.10 11.24 10.70
C ARG A 127 -8.54 11.32 11.22
N LYS A 128 -8.81 12.18 12.20
CA LYS A 128 -10.17 12.47 12.70
C LYS A 128 -10.63 13.85 12.25
N ASP A 129 -11.95 14.04 12.08
CA ASP A 129 -12.58 15.28 11.64
C ASP A 129 -11.79 15.97 10.49
N ALA A 130 -11.59 15.28 9.36
CA ALA A 130 -10.80 15.80 8.25
C ALA A 130 -11.64 16.68 7.30
N PRO A 131 -11.05 17.69 6.63
CA PRO A 131 -11.72 18.38 5.53
C PRO A 131 -11.95 17.40 4.38
N LEU A 132 -13.13 17.46 3.76
CA LEU A 132 -13.54 16.53 2.72
C LEU A 132 -13.84 17.20 1.39
N LEU A 133 -13.70 16.39 0.34
CA LEU A 133 -14.02 16.69 -1.03
C LEU A 133 -14.66 15.45 -1.65
N GLU A 134 -15.75 15.65 -2.37
CA GLU A 134 -16.50 14.65 -3.13
C GLU A 134 -15.99 14.63 -4.57
N VAL A 135 -15.47 13.49 -5.00
CA VAL A 135 -15.19 13.20 -6.40
C VAL A 135 -16.38 12.39 -6.91
N GLU A 136 -17.26 13.00 -7.69
CA GLU A 136 -18.33 12.27 -8.39
C GLU A 136 -17.78 11.64 -9.67
N LEU A 137 -18.09 10.37 -9.89
CA LEU A 137 -17.76 9.65 -11.12
C LEU A 137 -18.94 9.60 -12.10
N ASP A 138 -18.70 9.03 -13.28
CA ASP A 138 -19.66 8.86 -14.38
C ASP A 138 -20.70 7.78 -14.15
N ASN A 139 -20.34 6.75 -13.37
CA ASN A 139 -21.27 5.75 -12.84
C ASN A 139 -22.27 6.33 -11.81
N GLY A 140 -21.99 7.53 -11.29
CA GLY A 140 -22.79 8.22 -10.27
C GLY A 140 -22.33 8.00 -8.83
N GLU A 141 -21.23 7.26 -8.60
CA GLU A 141 -20.69 6.99 -7.27
C GLU A 141 -19.86 8.19 -6.74
N PRO A 142 -20.11 8.66 -5.50
CA PRO A 142 -19.37 9.77 -4.89
C PRO A 142 -18.27 9.26 -3.95
N ILE A 143 -17.01 9.59 -4.25
CA ILE A 143 -15.86 9.25 -3.40
C ILE A 143 -15.53 10.44 -2.49
N ARG A 144 -15.75 10.29 -1.18
CA ARG A 144 -15.44 11.33 -0.19
C ARG A 144 -14.05 11.12 0.38
N CYS A 145 -13.18 12.09 0.17
CA CYS A 145 -11.74 11.97 0.44
C CYS A 145 -11.16 13.28 0.98
N THR A 146 -9.95 13.21 1.56
CA THR A 146 -9.24 14.43 1.92
C THR A 146 -8.73 15.14 0.65
N PRO A 147 -8.74 16.49 0.56
CA PRO A 147 -8.30 17.22 -0.63
C PRO A 147 -6.88 16.88 -1.14
N ASP A 148 -6.01 16.39 -0.25
CA ASP A 148 -4.65 15.91 -0.51
C ASP A 148 -4.56 14.42 -0.87
N HIS A 149 -5.68 13.69 -0.99
CA HIS A 149 -5.68 12.29 -1.40
C HIS A 149 -5.34 12.16 -2.89
N GLU A 150 -4.39 11.30 -3.23
CA GLU A 150 -3.95 11.10 -4.62
C GLU A 150 -4.69 9.93 -5.28
N PHE A 151 -5.40 10.22 -6.38
CA PHE A 151 -6.11 9.26 -7.20
C PHE A 151 -5.26 8.87 -8.42
N MET A 152 -5.19 7.57 -8.71
CA MET A 152 -4.63 7.06 -9.96
C MET A 152 -5.55 7.36 -11.15
N LEU A 153 -4.97 7.94 -12.21
CA LEU A 153 -5.61 8.21 -13.50
C LEU A 153 -5.33 7.09 -14.51
N ARG A 154 -6.10 7.05 -15.60
CA ARG A 154 -6.04 5.99 -16.63
C ARG A 154 -4.68 5.84 -17.33
N ASP A 155 -3.82 6.84 -17.16
CA ASP A 155 -2.42 6.89 -17.58
C ASP A 155 -1.44 6.26 -16.55
N GLY A 156 -1.93 5.65 -15.47
CA GLY A 156 -1.15 5.06 -14.39
C GLY A 156 -0.68 6.06 -13.33
N THR A 157 -0.95 7.36 -13.51
CA THR A 157 -0.32 8.42 -12.73
C THR A 157 -1.25 9.05 -11.68
N TYR A 158 -0.66 9.63 -10.64
CA TYR A 158 -1.42 10.19 -9.53
C TYR A 158 -1.81 11.66 -9.71
N ARG A 159 -3.00 12.03 -9.20
CA ARG A 159 -3.45 13.42 -9.06
C ARG A 159 -4.27 13.58 -7.79
N GLU A 160 -3.96 14.61 -7.00
CA GLU A 160 -4.73 14.97 -5.81
C GLU A 160 -6.21 15.21 -6.14
N ALA A 161 -7.11 14.83 -5.23
CA ALA A 161 -8.55 14.96 -5.39
C ALA A 161 -8.99 16.40 -5.70
N ARG A 162 -8.37 17.39 -5.05
CA ARG A 162 -8.60 18.83 -5.30
C ARG A 162 -8.09 19.35 -6.65
N LYS A 163 -7.30 18.55 -7.37
CA LYS A 163 -6.75 18.85 -8.71
C LYS A 163 -7.46 18.07 -9.81
N LEU A 164 -8.36 17.14 -9.47
CA LEU A 164 -9.25 16.50 -10.44
C LEU A 164 -10.25 17.52 -11.02
N SER A 165 -10.69 17.28 -12.24
CA SER A 165 -11.60 18.14 -13.01
C SER A 165 -12.59 17.31 -13.82
N SER A 166 -13.71 17.93 -14.23
CA SER A 166 -14.72 17.27 -15.05
C SER A 166 -14.12 16.78 -16.38
N GLY A 167 -14.19 15.46 -16.64
CA GLY A 167 -13.54 14.78 -17.78
C GLY A 167 -12.15 14.19 -17.49
N ASP A 168 -11.66 14.20 -16.24
CA ASP A 168 -10.46 13.45 -15.86
C ASP A 168 -10.76 11.95 -15.76
N SER A 169 -10.18 11.14 -16.65
CA SER A 169 -10.37 9.68 -16.67
C SER A 169 -9.49 8.99 -15.61
N LEU A 170 -10.11 8.51 -14.53
CA LEU A 170 -9.47 7.72 -13.48
C LEU A 170 -9.10 6.30 -13.97
N MET A 171 -8.19 5.61 -13.28
CA MET A 171 -7.90 4.19 -13.53
C MET A 171 -9.03 3.33 -12.95
N PRO A 172 -9.85 2.62 -13.75
CA PRO A 172 -11.07 1.99 -13.28
C PRO A 172 -10.87 0.53 -12.83
N LEU A 173 -11.73 0.03 -11.94
CA LEU A 173 -11.88 -1.39 -11.61
C LEU A 173 -13.24 -1.91 -12.11
N TYR A 174 -13.27 -2.50 -13.30
CA TYR A 174 -14.50 -3.08 -13.85
C TYR A 174 -14.63 -4.56 -13.51
N GLN A 175 -15.67 -4.91 -12.73
CA GLN A 175 -16.00 -6.29 -12.36
C GLN A 175 -17.35 -6.72 -12.95
N TYR A 176 -17.52 -8.02 -13.23
CA TYR A 176 -18.81 -8.63 -13.56
C TYR A 176 -18.82 -10.15 -13.26
N GLU A 177 -20.00 -10.74 -13.02
CA GLU A 177 -20.15 -12.19 -12.83
C GLU A 177 -20.51 -12.92 -14.13
N THR A 178 -20.13 -14.20 -14.24
CA THR A 178 -20.51 -15.08 -15.36
C THR A 178 -21.74 -15.95 -15.09
N ASP A 179 -22.35 -16.47 -16.17
CA ASP A 179 -23.34 -17.57 -16.17
C ASP A 179 -22.85 -18.90 -15.51
N ASP A 180 -21.56 -18.98 -15.16
CA ASP A 180 -20.98 -20.06 -14.36
C ASP A 180 -20.56 -19.66 -12.94
N GLY A 181 -20.87 -18.43 -12.52
CA GLY A 181 -20.80 -17.92 -11.14
C GLY A 181 -19.43 -17.38 -10.73
N TYR A 182 -18.52 -17.07 -11.66
CA TYR A 182 -17.20 -16.54 -11.31
C TYR A 182 -17.14 -15.02 -11.51
N THR A 183 -16.53 -14.32 -10.56
CA THR A 183 -16.15 -12.91 -10.70
C THR A 183 -15.05 -12.77 -11.76
N MET A 184 -15.29 -11.87 -12.70
CA MET A 184 -14.39 -11.46 -13.77
C MET A 184 -13.99 -9.99 -13.54
N VAL A 185 -12.71 -9.68 -13.71
CA VAL A 185 -12.17 -8.32 -13.73
C VAL A 185 -11.62 -8.03 -15.12
N ASN A 186 -11.97 -6.89 -15.70
CA ASN A 186 -11.35 -6.42 -16.95
C ASN A 186 -10.01 -5.79 -16.66
N GLN A 187 -8.97 -6.20 -17.38
CA GLN A 187 -7.61 -5.69 -17.23
C GLN A 187 -7.43 -4.36 -17.96
N ASN A 188 -6.83 -3.37 -17.30
CA ASN A 188 -6.65 -2.05 -17.90
C ASN A 188 -5.51 -2.01 -18.93
N LYS A 189 -4.50 -2.86 -18.75
CA LYS A 189 -3.28 -2.94 -19.59
C LYS A 189 -3.49 -3.26 -21.06
N ASP A 190 -4.56 -4.01 -21.38
CA ASP A 190 -4.89 -4.39 -22.76
C ASP A 190 -6.32 -3.96 -23.18
N GLY A 191 -7.17 -3.56 -22.23
CA GLY A 191 -8.56 -3.16 -22.46
C GLY A 191 -9.44 -4.26 -23.08
N GLN A 192 -9.00 -5.52 -23.02
CA GLN A 192 -9.55 -6.63 -23.78
C GLN A 192 -9.58 -7.97 -23.02
N SER A 193 -8.64 -8.25 -22.13
CA SER A 193 -8.67 -9.48 -21.33
C SER A 193 -9.48 -9.31 -20.04
N SER A 194 -10.59 -10.04 -19.97
CA SER A 194 -11.29 -10.29 -18.71
C SER A 194 -10.63 -11.51 -18.03
N GLN A 195 -10.17 -11.36 -16.79
CA GLN A 195 -9.56 -12.44 -16.00
C GLN A 195 -10.45 -12.80 -14.80
N ARG A 196 -10.48 -14.08 -14.44
CA ARG A 196 -11.21 -14.56 -13.25
C ARG A 196 -10.44 -14.20 -11.98
N VAL A 197 -11.12 -13.71 -10.93
CA VAL A 197 -10.46 -13.18 -9.72
C VAL A 197 -9.53 -14.22 -9.05
N HIS A 198 -9.92 -15.49 -8.89
CA HIS A 198 -9.01 -16.53 -8.36
C HIS A 198 -7.74 -16.71 -9.20
N TRP A 199 -7.78 -16.49 -10.51
CA TRP A 199 -6.56 -16.51 -11.34
C TRP A 199 -5.73 -15.24 -11.16
N ILE A 200 -6.33 -14.11 -10.80
CA ILE A 200 -5.61 -12.90 -10.41
C ILE A 200 -4.94 -13.11 -9.05
N VAL A 201 -5.68 -13.57 -8.03
CA VAL A 201 -5.16 -13.92 -6.69
C VAL A 201 -4.00 -14.93 -6.76
N ALA A 202 -4.13 -15.96 -7.60
CA ALA A 202 -3.04 -16.91 -7.88
C ALA A 202 -1.82 -16.26 -8.58
N ARG A 203 -2.04 -15.34 -9.52
CA ARG A 203 -0.96 -14.66 -10.27
C ARG A 203 -0.27 -13.56 -9.45
N SER A 204 -0.95 -13.00 -8.47
CA SER A 204 -0.38 -12.16 -7.40
C SER A 204 0.47 -12.94 -6.39
N GLY A 205 0.62 -14.26 -6.53
CA GLY A 205 1.43 -15.08 -5.62
C GLY A 205 0.82 -15.29 -4.23
N LEU A 206 -0.40 -14.80 -3.96
CA LEU A 206 -1.07 -14.92 -2.66
C LEU A 206 -1.42 -16.37 -2.29
N MET A 207 -1.39 -17.29 -3.27
CA MET A 207 -1.53 -18.74 -3.09
C MET A 207 -0.17 -19.48 -3.09
N GLY A 208 0.95 -18.77 -3.08
CA GLY A 208 2.27 -19.29 -3.41
C GLY A 208 2.51 -19.46 -4.92
N GLU A 209 3.64 -20.06 -5.30
CA GLU A 209 3.96 -20.35 -6.71
C GLU A 209 2.90 -21.26 -7.35
N ILE A 210 2.43 -20.90 -8.55
CA ILE A 210 1.51 -21.73 -9.34
C ILE A 210 2.25 -23.02 -9.74
N PRO A 211 1.90 -24.21 -9.20
CA PRO A 211 2.69 -25.42 -9.38
C PRO A 211 2.55 -25.96 -10.80
N SER A 212 3.66 -26.45 -11.35
CA SER A 212 3.69 -27.18 -12.62
C SER A 212 3.55 -28.68 -12.39
N PHE A 213 2.46 -29.27 -12.87
CA PHE A 213 2.20 -30.72 -12.78
C PHE A 213 2.79 -31.49 -13.98
N GLY A 214 4.00 -31.14 -14.39
CA GLY A 214 4.69 -31.74 -15.54
C GLY A 214 4.02 -31.38 -16.86
N ASP A 215 3.49 -32.38 -17.58
CA ASP A 215 2.70 -32.18 -18.80
C ASP A 215 1.20 -31.90 -18.52
N GLU A 216 0.74 -31.96 -17.26
CA GLU A 216 -0.66 -31.70 -16.90
C GLU A 216 -0.96 -30.22 -16.61
N ARG A 217 -2.14 -29.76 -17.03
CA ARG A 217 -2.61 -28.38 -16.79
C ARG A 217 -2.97 -28.16 -15.33
N THR A 218 -2.56 -27.03 -14.77
CA THR A 218 -2.99 -26.54 -13.45
C THR A 218 -4.41 -25.95 -13.49
N VAL A 219 -5.21 -26.31 -12.51
CA VAL A 219 -6.60 -25.88 -12.28
C VAL A 219 -6.71 -25.34 -10.85
N ILE A 220 -7.47 -24.26 -10.67
CA ILE A 220 -7.80 -23.74 -9.33
C ILE A 220 -9.19 -24.25 -8.93
N HIS A 221 -9.28 -24.79 -7.72
CA HIS A 221 -10.50 -25.28 -7.09
C HIS A 221 -10.89 -24.36 -5.92
N HIS A 222 -12.19 -24.11 -5.76
CA HIS A 222 -12.78 -23.41 -4.62
C HIS A 222 -13.28 -24.46 -3.62
N GLU A 223 -12.63 -24.60 -2.46
CA GLU A 223 -12.90 -25.66 -1.49
C GLU A 223 -14.31 -25.56 -0.85
N ASN A 224 -14.88 -24.34 -0.72
CA ASN A 224 -16.26 -24.13 -0.29
C ASN A 224 -17.32 -24.27 -1.43
N PHE A 225 -16.89 -24.45 -2.68
CA PHE A 225 -17.67 -24.44 -3.92
C PHE A 225 -18.39 -23.10 -4.27
N GLU A 226 -18.21 -22.05 -3.46
CA GLU A 226 -18.56 -20.66 -3.76
C GLU A 226 -17.47 -20.07 -4.66
N LYS A 227 -17.84 -19.24 -5.64
CA LYS A 227 -16.94 -18.87 -6.76
C LYS A 227 -16.59 -17.39 -6.84
N SER A 228 -17.34 -16.57 -6.10
CA SER A 228 -17.07 -15.19 -5.74
C SER A 228 -16.06 -15.09 -4.57
N ASP A 229 -16.05 -16.07 -3.67
CA ASP A 229 -15.05 -16.19 -2.60
C ASP A 229 -13.71 -16.69 -3.16
N ASN A 230 -12.89 -15.76 -3.62
CA ASN A 230 -11.58 -15.99 -4.19
C ASN A 230 -10.44 -15.72 -3.17
N ARG A 231 -10.72 -15.74 -1.86
CA ARG A 231 -9.67 -15.62 -0.83
C ARG A 231 -8.65 -16.75 -0.92
N PRO A 232 -7.34 -16.51 -0.68
CA PRO A 232 -6.31 -17.53 -0.85
C PRO A 232 -6.57 -18.82 -0.08
N GLU A 233 -7.12 -18.75 1.14
CA GLU A 233 -7.42 -19.91 1.99
C GLU A 233 -8.61 -20.75 1.51
N ASN A 234 -9.45 -20.23 0.60
CA ASN A 234 -10.52 -20.98 -0.07
C ASN A 234 -10.07 -21.61 -1.40
N LEU A 235 -8.91 -21.22 -1.92
CA LEU A 235 -8.43 -21.60 -3.25
C LEU A 235 -7.33 -22.67 -3.19
N ARG A 236 -7.31 -23.57 -4.17
CA ARG A 236 -6.30 -24.63 -4.25
C ARG A 236 -5.91 -25.01 -5.66
N PHE A 237 -4.61 -25.13 -5.90
CA PHE A 237 -4.08 -25.70 -7.14
C PHE A 237 -4.16 -27.23 -7.15
N LEU A 238 -4.63 -27.78 -8.27
CA LEU A 238 -4.64 -29.20 -8.60
C LEU A 238 -4.23 -29.38 -10.07
N SER A 239 -3.71 -30.55 -10.45
CA SER A 239 -3.59 -30.90 -11.87
C SER A 239 -4.97 -31.19 -12.46
N ASP A 240 -5.13 -31.16 -13.78
CA ASP A 240 -6.40 -31.49 -14.44
C ASP A 240 -6.84 -32.95 -14.14
N SER A 241 -5.89 -33.90 -14.06
CA SER A 241 -6.23 -35.29 -13.69
C SER A 241 -6.54 -35.45 -12.20
N ASP A 242 -5.88 -34.68 -11.32
CA ASP A 242 -6.13 -34.64 -9.87
C ASP A 242 -7.44 -33.92 -9.53
N HIS A 243 -7.75 -32.81 -10.19
CA HIS A 243 -9.02 -32.08 -10.09
C HIS A 243 -10.17 -32.97 -10.57
N ALA A 244 -10.02 -33.63 -11.73
CA ALA A 244 -10.96 -34.62 -12.19
C ALA A 244 -11.03 -35.84 -11.25
N ARG A 245 -9.93 -36.24 -10.59
CA ARG A 245 -9.92 -37.35 -9.63
C ARG A 245 -10.65 -36.97 -8.34
N LEU A 246 -10.39 -35.80 -7.77
CA LEU A 246 -11.12 -35.23 -6.64
C LEU A 246 -12.62 -35.17 -6.94
N HIS A 247 -13.03 -34.62 -8.08
CA HIS A 247 -14.45 -34.61 -8.46
C HIS A 247 -15.04 -36.01 -8.71
N ARG A 248 -14.25 -37.01 -9.16
CA ARG A 248 -14.70 -38.42 -9.28
C ARG A 248 -14.80 -39.12 -7.92
N GLU A 249 -13.85 -38.88 -7.02
CA GLU A 249 -13.80 -39.45 -5.68
C GLU A 249 -14.91 -38.88 -4.81
N LEU A 250 -15.08 -37.55 -4.78
CA LEU A 250 -16.19 -36.89 -4.13
C LEU A 250 -17.54 -37.31 -4.74
N ALA A 251 -17.64 -37.50 -6.07
CA ALA A 251 -18.82 -38.06 -6.74
C ALA A 251 -19.11 -39.53 -6.36
N SER A 252 -18.10 -40.28 -5.92
CA SER A 252 -18.26 -41.64 -5.39
C SER A 252 -18.55 -41.67 -3.88
N GLY A 253 -18.22 -40.59 -3.17
CA GLY A 253 -18.44 -40.42 -1.73
C GLY A 253 -19.80 -39.83 -1.36
N GLU A 254 -20.04 -39.70 -0.05
CA GLU A 254 -21.33 -39.25 0.48
C GLU A 254 -21.63 -37.76 0.18
N HIS A 255 -20.62 -36.91 -0.05
CA HIS A 255 -20.83 -35.48 -0.28
C HIS A 255 -21.73 -35.21 -1.50
N TRP A 256 -21.47 -35.83 -2.66
CA TRP A 256 -22.28 -35.61 -3.87
C TRP A 256 -23.57 -36.45 -3.88
N GLN A 257 -23.81 -37.23 -2.82
CA GLN A 257 -25.05 -37.91 -2.52
C GLN A 257 -25.80 -37.26 -1.33
N SER A 258 -25.28 -36.15 -0.78
CA SER A 258 -25.87 -35.45 0.36
C SER A 258 -27.05 -34.57 -0.06
N GLU A 259 -28.05 -34.42 0.83
CA GLU A 259 -29.20 -33.56 0.56
C GLU A 259 -28.81 -32.07 0.40
N GLU A 260 -27.72 -31.61 1.04
CA GLU A 260 -27.25 -30.24 0.85
C GLU A 260 -26.63 -30.04 -0.53
N PHE A 261 -25.72 -30.92 -0.95
CA PHE A 261 -25.11 -30.81 -2.27
C PHE A 261 -26.17 -30.92 -3.37
N GLU A 262 -27.09 -31.88 -3.27
CA GLU A 262 -28.14 -32.04 -4.28
C GLU A 262 -29.10 -30.83 -4.29
N ARG A 263 -29.36 -30.20 -3.14
CA ARG A 263 -30.12 -28.94 -3.05
C ARG A 263 -29.38 -27.78 -3.72
N LYS A 264 -28.09 -27.57 -3.42
CA LYS A 264 -27.23 -26.54 -4.06
C LYS A 264 -27.15 -26.77 -5.58
N ARG A 265 -26.91 -28.01 -6.01
CA ARG A 265 -26.88 -28.44 -7.42
C ARG A 265 -28.20 -28.20 -8.14
N ILE A 266 -29.35 -28.56 -7.56
CA ILE A 266 -30.68 -28.30 -8.13
C ILE A 266 -30.95 -26.79 -8.24
N GLN A 267 -30.47 -25.98 -7.30
CA GLN A 267 -30.61 -24.52 -7.33
C GLN A 267 -29.77 -23.91 -8.46
N ALA A 268 -28.48 -24.25 -8.56
CA ALA A 268 -27.60 -23.79 -9.64
C ALA A 268 -28.07 -24.24 -11.03
N ILE A 269 -28.61 -25.46 -11.17
CA ILE A 269 -29.22 -25.95 -12.41
C ILE A 269 -30.50 -25.14 -12.75
N LYS A 270 -31.31 -24.76 -11.76
CA LYS A 270 -32.49 -23.90 -12.00
C LYS A 270 -32.10 -22.50 -12.45
N GLN A 271 -31.09 -21.88 -11.84
CA GLN A 271 -30.59 -20.56 -12.22
C GLN A 271 -30.05 -20.59 -13.66
N ARG A 272 -29.16 -21.54 -14.00
CA ARG A 272 -28.66 -21.72 -15.37
C ARG A 272 -29.73 -22.08 -16.40
N ALA A 273 -30.79 -22.79 -16.01
CA ALA A 273 -31.92 -23.06 -16.91
C ALA A 273 -32.79 -21.83 -17.19
N GLN A 274 -32.56 -20.70 -16.50
CA GLN A 274 -33.31 -19.45 -16.67
C GLN A 274 -32.61 -18.43 -17.58
N THR A 275 -31.35 -18.65 -17.98
CA THR A 275 -30.65 -17.75 -18.92
C THR A 275 -30.98 -18.11 -20.38
N GLU A 276 -31.17 -17.08 -21.23
CA GLU A 276 -31.68 -17.30 -22.60
C GLU A 276 -30.70 -18.09 -23.49
N GLU A 277 -29.40 -17.93 -23.28
CA GLU A 277 -28.36 -18.57 -24.10
C GLU A 277 -28.24 -20.06 -23.78
N ALA A 278 -28.39 -20.45 -22.51
CA ALA A 278 -28.48 -21.85 -22.11
C ALA A 278 -29.72 -22.53 -22.74
N GLN A 279 -30.86 -21.83 -22.80
CA GLN A 279 -32.07 -22.35 -23.45
C GLN A 279 -31.90 -22.52 -24.97
N LYS A 280 -31.18 -21.61 -25.65
CA LYS A 280 -30.81 -21.74 -27.07
C LYS A 280 -29.89 -22.94 -27.32
N ARG A 281 -28.70 -22.98 -26.69
CA ARG A 281 -27.71 -24.08 -26.86
C ARG A 281 -28.34 -25.46 -26.60
N MET A 282 -29.22 -25.57 -25.60
CA MET A 282 -29.92 -26.83 -25.28
C MET A 282 -30.92 -27.27 -26.36
N ALA A 283 -31.65 -26.32 -26.98
CA ALA A 283 -32.57 -26.61 -28.09
C ALA A 283 -31.85 -26.93 -29.41
N GLU A 284 -30.61 -26.47 -29.56
CA GLU A 284 -29.76 -26.67 -30.74
C GLU A 284 -29.04 -28.02 -30.68
N VAL A 285 -28.28 -28.28 -29.61
CA VAL A 285 -27.63 -29.59 -29.37
C VAL A 285 -28.67 -30.71 -29.25
N GLY A 286 -29.85 -30.42 -28.68
CA GLY A 286 -30.97 -31.37 -28.65
C GLY A 286 -31.53 -31.71 -30.03
N ARG A 287 -31.45 -30.79 -31.00
CA ARG A 287 -31.85 -31.02 -32.40
C ARG A 287 -30.81 -31.86 -33.13
N GLU A 288 -29.53 -31.52 -33.01
CA GLU A 288 -28.44 -32.24 -33.69
C GLU A 288 -28.38 -33.70 -33.26
N ASN A 289 -28.42 -33.99 -31.95
CA ASN A 289 -28.40 -35.38 -31.47
C ASN A 289 -29.61 -36.21 -31.96
N ILE A 290 -30.78 -35.59 -32.15
CA ILE A 290 -31.96 -36.26 -32.73
C ILE A 290 -31.76 -36.53 -34.23
N VAL A 291 -31.17 -35.58 -34.97
CA VAL A 291 -30.86 -35.75 -36.40
C VAL A 291 -29.83 -36.85 -36.59
N SER A 292 -28.68 -36.80 -35.91
CA SER A 292 -27.63 -37.82 -36.03
C SER A 292 -28.15 -39.21 -35.65
N TYR A 293 -28.94 -39.33 -34.57
CA TYR A 293 -29.50 -40.62 -34.19
C TYR A 293 -30.52 -41.16 -35.22
N MET A 294 -31.32 -40.27 -35.85
CA MET A 294 -32.21 -40.63 -36.95
C MET A 294 -31.45 -41.04 -38.24
N GLU A 295 -30.30 -40.44 -38.52
CA GLU A 295 -29.49 -40.74 -39.71
C GLU A 295 -28.63 -42.00 -39.54
N GLU A 296 -28.07 -42.25 -38.35
CA GLU A 296 -27.25 -43.42 -38.04
C GLU A 296 -28.07 -44.70 -37.81
N ASN A 297 -29.27 -44.58 -37.22
CA ASN A 297 -30.11 -45.71 -36.83
C ASN A 297 -31.53 -45.61 -37.43
N PRO A 298 -31.71 -45.39 -38.74
CA PRO A 298 -32.99 -44.96 -39.32
C PRO A 298 -34.13 -45.96 -39.10
N ASP A 299 -33.90 -47.26 -39.26
CA ASP A 299 -34.92 -48.29 -39.04
C ASP A 299 -35.28 -48.41 -37.54
N GLU A 300 -34.29 -48.35 -36.64
CA GLU A 300 -34.50 -48.44 -35.19
C GLU A 300 -35.18 -47.15 -34.65
N TRP A 301 -34.86 -45.99 -35.23
CA TRP A 301 -35.55 -44.74 -34.98
C TRP A 301 -36.98 -44.80 -35.49
N TYR A 302 -37.22 -45.22 -36.74
CA TYR A 302 -38.59 -45.38 -37.27
C TYR A 302 -39.42 -46.35 -36.44
N GLU A 303 -38.87 -47.49 -36.03
CA GLU A 303 -39.56 -48.42 -35.12
C GLU A 303 -39.87 -47.74 -33.78
N LYS A 304 -38.89 -47.06 -33.17
CA LYS A 304 -39.07 -46.32 -31.91
C LYS A 304 -40.04 -45.14 -32.02
N VAL A 305 -40.11 -44.40 -33.13
CA VAL A 305 -41.02 -43.25 -33.28
C VAL A 305 -42.35 -43.58 -33.94
N SER A 306 -42.51 -44.79 -34.50
CA SER A 306 -43.78 -45.25 -35.07
C SER A 306 -44.94 -45.23 -34.08
N ASP A 307 -44.65 -45.48 -32.79
CA ASP A 307 -45.63 -45.52 -31.70
C ASP A 307 -45.30 -44.52 -30.56
N ASN A 308 -44.19 -43.77 -30.64
CA ASN A 308 -43.83 -42.76 -29.63
C ASN A 308 -44.54 -41.42 -29.82
N GLY A 309 -45.87 -41.49 -29.80
CA GLY A 309 -46.66 -40.48 -29.10
C GLY A 309 -46.69 -40.69 -27.58
N GLN A 310 -46.42 -41.91 -27.05
CA GLN A 310 -47.00 -42.27 -25.76
C GLN A 310 -46.26 -43.19 -24.74
N HIS A 311 -45.11 -43.84 -25.00
CA HIS A 311 -44.56 -44.85 -24.05
C HIS A 311 -43.04 -44.84 -23.73
N GLY A 312 -42.19 -44.20 -24.53
CA GLY A 312 -40.73 -44.42 -24.49
C GLY A 312 -40.04 -44.08 -23.16
N LYS A 313 -40.53 -43.08 -22.43
CA LYS A 313 -39.96 -42.68 -21.13
C LYS A 313 -40.20 -43.72 -20.04
N GLU A 314 -41.39 -44.31 -19.99
CA GLU A 314 -41.77 -45.26 -18.94
C GLU A 314 -41.09 -46.62 -19.16
N HIS A 315 -41.02 -47.09 -20.41
CA HIS A 315 -40.39 -48.37 -20.73
C HIS A 315 -38.88 -48.40 -20.44
N LEU A 316 -38.15 -47.29 -20.63
CA LEU A 316 -36.75 -47.16 -20.21
C LEU A 316 -36.60 -47.20 -18.67
N ILE A 317 -37.53 -46.57 -17.95
CA ILE A 317 -37.54 -46.57 -16.48
C ILE A 317 -37.86 -47.96 -15.93
N GLU A 318 -38.79 -48.70 -16.54
CA GLU A 318 -39.10 -50.09 -16.16
C GLU A 318 -37.95 -51.03 -16.50
N ARG A 319 -37.37 -50.98 -17.72
CA ARG A 319 -36.27 -51.87 -18.10
C ARG A 319 -35.06 -51.73 -17.17
N ASN A 320 -34.73 -50.50 -16.76
CA ASN A 320 -33.63 -50.25 -15.81
C ASN A 320 -33.98 -50.61 -14.35
N LYS A 321 -35.27 -50.78 -14.01
CA LYS A 321 -35.73 -51.31 -12.71
C LYS A 321 -35.91 -52.82 -12.71
N SER A 322 -35.98 -53.45 -13.89
CA SER A 322 -36.25 -54.88 -14.05
C SER A 322 -35.23 -55.76 -13.31
N GLU A 323 -35.71 -56.89 -12.80
CA GLU A 323 -34.87 -57.81 -12.04
C GLU A 323 -33.78 -58.43 -12.92
N GLU A 324 -34.07 -58.74 -14.19
CA GLU A 324 -33.10 -59.25 -15.16
C GLU A 324 -31.97 -58.24 -15.45
N ALA A 325 -32.26 -56.94 -15.57
CA ALA A 325 -31.23 -55.91 -15.76
C ALA A 325 -30.37 -55.75 -14.50
N ARG A 326 -30.98 -55.83 -13.31
CA ARG A 326 -30.27 -55.81 -12.01
C ARG A 326 -29.43 -57.07 -11.79
N GLU A 327 -29.89 -58.22 -12.27
CA GLU A 327 -29.19 -59.49 -12.20
C GLU A 327 -27.98 -59.50 -13.14
N LYS A 328 -28.14 -59.11 -14.41
CA LYS A 328 -27.02 -58.92 -15.36
C LYS A 328 -26.01 -57.87 -14.89
N ALA A 329 -26.45 -56.81 -14.21
CA ALA A 329 -25.57 -55.83 -13.59
C ALA A 329 -24.79 -56.46 -12.41
N ARG A 330 -25.46 -57.24 -11.54
CA ARG A 330 -24.81 -58.00 -10.44
C ARG A 330 -23.87 -59.07 -10.96
N GLU A 331 -24.18 -59.74 -12.05
CA GLU A 331 -23.36 -60.78 -12.67
C GLU A 331 -22.04 -60.16 -13.18
N ARG A 332 -22.11 -59.09 -13.97
CA ARG A 332 -20.93 -58.31 -14.40
C ARG A 332 -20.14 -57.72 -13.23
N ALA A 333 -20.82 -57.21 -12.20
CA ALA A 333 -20.15 -56.65 -11.00
C ALA A 333 -19.52 -57.72 -10.08
N ASN A 334 -19.90 -59.00 -10.22
CA ASN A 334 -19.30 -60.10 -9.48
C ASN A 334 -18.34 -60.97 -10.32
N GLN A 335 -18.25 -60.72 -11.63
CA GLN A 335 -17.32 -61.41 -12.51
C GLN A 335 -15.88 -61.22 -12.02
N ARG A 336 -15.21 -62.35 -11.74
CA ARG A 336 -13.79 -62.41 -11.40
C ARG A 336 -12.99 -62.83 -12.63
N TYR A 337 -11.77 -62.34 -12.70
CA TYR A 337 -10.81 -62.57 -13.76
C TYR A 337 -9.51 -63.04 -13.10
N GLU A 338 -8.90 -64.10 -13.61
CA GLU A 338 -7.62 -64.58 -13.07
C GLU A 338 -6.45 -63.81 -13.72
N CYS A 339 -5.47 -63.46 -12.89
CA CYS A 339 -4.21 -62.86 -13.35
C CYS A 339 -3.39 -63.91 -14.09
N GLU A 340 -2.99 -63.65 -15.33
CA GLU A 340 -2.26 -64.62 -16.15
C GLU A 340 -0.81 -64.87 -15.66
N PHE A 341 -0.29 -64.01 -14.77
CA PHE A 341 1.05 -64.13 -14.22
C PHE A 341 1.10 -64.99 -12.93
N CYS A 342 0.18 -64.77 -11.98
CA CYS A 342 0.13 -65.52 -10.70
C CYS A 342 -1.07 -66.47 -10.51
N SER A 343 -2.02 -66.49 -11.44
CA SER A 343 -3.33 -67.17 -11.33
C SER A 343 -4.26 -66.66 -10.21
N GLU A 344 -4.00 -65.50 -9.58
CA GLU A 344 -4.90 -64.98 -8.55
C GLU A 344 -6.19 -64.41 -9.16
N SER A 345 -7.34 -64.76 -8.55
CA SER A 345 -8.67 -64.41 -9.06
C SER A 345 -9.13 -63.04 -8.54
N VAL A 346 -8.99 -61.99 -9.37
CA VAL A 346 -9.31 -60.59 -9.01
C VAL A 346 -10.73 -60.22 -9.43
N LYS A 347 -11.40 -59.31 -8.71
CA LYS A 347 -12.80 -58.91 -8.98
C LYS A 347 -12.85 -57.68 -9.90
N SER A 348 -13.63 -57.76 -10.98
CA SER A 348 -13.70 -56.78 -12.09
C SER A 348 -12.43 -56.65 -12.96
N TYR A 349 -12.60 -56.17 -14.19
CA TYR A 349 -11.51 -55.97 -15.15
C TYR A 349 -10.55 -54.83 -14.76
N ILE A 350 -11.05 -53.76 -14.16
CA ILE A 350 -10.19 -52.67 -13.63
C ILE A 350 -9.39 -53.18 -12.43
N GLY A 351 -10.00 -53.99 -11.55
CA GLY A 351 -9.28 -54.67 -10.48
C GLY A 351 -8.13 -55.54 -11.00
N LEU A 352 -8.36 -56.31 -12.08
CA LEU A 352 -7.34 -57.11 -12.74
C LEU A 352 -6.18 -56.25 -13.31
N HIS A 353 -6.51 -55.14 -13.98
CA HIS A 353 -5.52 -54.21 -14.52
C HIS A 353 -4.63 -53.61 -13.42
N ASN A 354 -5.24 -53.11 -12.34
CA ASN A 354 -4.51 -52.55 -11.20
C ASN A 354 -3.65 -53.61 -10.48
N HIS A 355 -4.17 -54.84 -10.30
CA HIS A 355 -3.40 -55.93 -9.70
C HIS A 355 -2.18 -56.32 -10.55
N LYS A 356 -2.32 -56.39 -11.89
CA LYS A 356 -1.18 -56.61 -12.79
C LYS A 356 -0.16 -55.47 -12.70
N SER A 357 -0.62 -54.22 -12.69
CA SER A 357 0.24 -53.04 -12.59
C SER A 357 0.98 -52.92 -11.26
N ASN A 358 0.42 -53.44 -10.16
CA ASN A 358 0.98 -53.30 -8.81
C ASN A 358 1.82 -54.51 -8.38
N GLU A 359 1.32 -55.73 -8.60
CA GLU A 359 1.97 -56.96 -8.13
C GLU A 359 2.87 -57.60 -9.19
N HIS A 360 2.70 -57.23 -10.48
CA HIS A 360 3.46 -57.74 -11.62
C HIS A 360 4.07 -56.65 -12.53
N PRO A 361 4.61 -55.53 -12.01
CA PRO A 361 4.97 -54.36 -12.82
C PRO A 361 5.98 -54.66 -13.93
N GLU A 362 7.09 -55.37 -13.62
CA GLU A 362 8.12 -55.70 -14.62
C GLU A 362 7.60 -56.61 -15.74
N GLU A 363 6.67 -57.51 -15.41
CA GLU A 363 6.07 -58.47 -16.34
C GLU A 363 4.94 -57.84 -17.17
N TYR A 364 4.25 -56.85 -16.59
CA TYR A 364 3.16 -56.11 -17.21
C TYR A 364 3.65 -55.04 -18.20
N ASP A 365 4.66 -54.25 -17.82
CA ASP A 365 5.27 -53.27 -18.72
C ASP A 365 5.95 -53.95 -19.92
N ALA A 366 6.65 -55.07 -19.68
CA ALA A 366 7.31 -55.85 -20.73
C ALA A 366 6.33 -56.47 -21.76
N ALA A 367 5.04 -56.63 -21.41
CA ALA A 367 4.02 -57.18 -22.29
C ALA A 367 3.36 -56.13 -23.22
N SER A 368 3.72 -54.84 -23.12
CA SER A 368 3.02 -53.75 -23.80
C SER A 368 3.92 -52.96 -24.78
N GLU A 369 4.13 -53.49 -25.98
CA GLU A 369 4.84 -52.79 -27.07
C GLU A 369 4.01 -51.58 -27.60
N PRO A 370 4.47 -50.32 -27.49
CA PRO A 370 3.66 -49.16 -27.88
C PRO A 370 4.13 -48.51 -29.19
N ASP A 371 3.25 -48.50 -30.19
CA ASP A 371 3.39 -47.71 -31.42
C ASP A 371 3.55 -46.21 -31.12
N GLN A 372 4.40 -45.54 -31.91
CA GLN A 372 4.77 -44.15 -31.71
C GLN A 372 4.33 -43.28 -32.91
N PHE A 373 3.76 -42.10 -32.62
CA PHE A 373 3.15 -41.20 -33.60
C PHE A 373 3.69 -39.77 -33.44
N GLU A 374 4.00 -39.10 -34.55
CA GLU A 374 4.57 -37.75 -34.53
C GLU A 374 3.50 -36.66 -34.33
N CYS A 375 3.79 -35.68 -33.48
CA CYS A 375 2.93 -34.53 -33.25
C CYS A 375 3.07 -33.49 -34.38
N GLY A 376 1.99 -33.27 -35.14
CA GLY A 376 1.98 -32.42 -36.33
C GLY A 376 2.27 -30.92 -36.14
N PHE A 377 2.41 -30.43 -34.91
CA PHE A 377 2.79 -29.04 -34.61
C PHE A 377 4.26 -28.88 -34.20
N CYS A 378 4.85 -29.88 -33.52
CA CYS A 378 6.16 -29.76 -32.88
C CYS A 378 7.17 -30.87 -33.25
N GLY A 379 6.78 -31.87 -34.05
CA GLY A 379 7.66 -32.96 -34.49
C GLY A 379 8.04 -33.97 -33.40
N ARG A 380 7.51 -33.87 -32.18
CA ARG A 380 7.77 -34.87 -31.13
C ARG A 380 7.07 -36.18 -31.43
N ILE A 381 7.81 -37.27 -31.37
CA ILE A 381 7.29 -38.64 -31.41
C ILE A 381 6.69 -38.99 -30.04
N ILE A 382 5.38 -39.24 -29.98
CA ILE A 382 4.59 -39.54 -28.78
C ILE A 382 4.05 -40.97 -28.86
N LYS A 383 4.10 -41.74 -27.76
CA LYS A 383 3.48 -43.08 -27.70
C LYS A 383 1.95 -42.96 -27.70
N GLY A 384 1.29 -43.59 -28.69
CA GLY A 384 -0.17 -43.68 -28.80
C GLY A 384 -0.90 -42.38 -29.19
N ARG A 385 -1.86 -42.48 -30.12
CA ARG A 385 -2.59 -41.33 -30.71
C ARG A 385 -3.33 -40.44 -29.72
N VAL A 386 -3.82 -40.98 -28.60
CA VAL A 386 -4.60 -40.20 -27.61
C VAL A 386 -3.67 -39.21 -26.88
N GLY A 387 -2.47 -39.66 -26.48
CA GLY A 387 -1.44 -38.79 -25.93
C GLY A 387 -1.02 -37.70 -26.92
N THR A 388 -0.90 -38.03 -28.21
CA THR A 388 -0.62 -37.04 -29.26
C THR A 388 -1.71 -35.95 -29.34
N PHE A 389 -2.99 -36.30 -29.16
CA PHE A 389 -4.10 -35.35 -29.22
C PHE A 389 -4.23 -34.49 -27.95
N GLN A 390 -4.05 -35.08 -26.77
CA GLN A 390 -4.04 -34.33 -25.50
C GLN A 390 -2.86 -33.35 -25.44
N HIS A 391 -1.66 -33.76 -25.86
CA HIS A 391 -0.51 -32.88 -26.02
C HIS A 391 -0.83 -31.66 -26.92
N GLN A 392 -1.52 -31.86 -28.05
CA GLN A 392 -1.91 -30.76 -28.93
C GLN A 392 -2.92 -29.79 -28.28
N ARG A 393 -3.94 -30.29 -27.57
CA ARG A 393 -4.96 -29.44 -26.95
C ARG A 393 -4.46 -28.70 -25.70
N HIS A 394 -3.57 -29.29 -24.92
CA HIS A 394 -3.10 -28.72 -23.65
C HIS A 394 -1.78 -27.95 -23.79
N THR A 395 -0.85 -28.39 -24.63
CA THR A 395 0.45 -27.70 -24.84
C THR A 395 0.39 -26.61 -25.92
N HIS A 396 -0.72 -26.48 -26.65
CA HIS A 396 -0.98 -25.39 -27.61
C HIS A 396 -2.34 -24.70 -27.37
N SER A 397 -2.78 -24.63 -26.10
CA SER A 397 -4.06 -24.03 -25.69
C SER A 397 -4.29 -22.63 -26.22
N ASP A 398 -3.23 -21.84 -26.29
CA ASP A 398 -3.30 -20.39 -26.57
C ASP A 398 -3.58 -20.10 -28.05
N GLN A 399 -3.61 -21.15 -28.88
CA GLN A 399 -4.01 -21.12 -30.29
C GLN A 399 -5.48 -21.56 -30.49
N TYR A 400 -6.21 -21.90 -29.42
CA TYR A 400 -7.64 -22.22 -29.43
C TYR A 400 -8.45 -21.04 -28.87
N THR A 401 -9.21 -20.35 -29.74
CA THR A 401 -10.08 -19.23 -29.34
C THR A 401 -11.48 -19.36 -29.94
N GLU A 402 -12.45 -19.78 -29.11
CA GLU A 402 -13.89 -19.81 -29.41
C GLU A 402 -14.64 -18.88 -28.43
N ASP A 403 -15.74 -18.28 -28.90
CA ASP A 403 -16.57 -17.24 -28.26
C ASP A 403 -15.99 -15.79 -28.24
N LYS A 404 -16.12 -15.09 -29.38
CA LYS A 404 -15.74 -13.67 -29.58
C LYS A 404 -16.87 -12.64 -29.43
N GLU A 405 -18.13 -13.05 -29.24
CA GLU A 405 -19.26 -12.12 -29.37
C GLU A 405 -19.53 -11.25 -28.13
N HIS A 406 -19.18 -11.71 -26.92
CA HIS A 406 -19.42 -10.95 -25.68
C HIS A 406 -18.47 -9.73 -25.53
N PHE A 407 -17.35 -9.72 -26.26
CA PHE A 407 -16.28 -8.72 -26.21
C PHE A 407 -16.71 -7.28 -26.54
N THR A 408 -17.84 -7.09 -27.24
CA THR A 408 -18.17 -5.82 -27.91
C THR A 408 -19.13 -4.92 -27.13
N ARG A 409 -19.23 -5.07 -25.80
CA ARG A 409 -20.12 -4.25 -24.95
C ARG A 409 -19.51 -3.54 -23.74
N VAL A 410 -18.29 -3.88 -23.31
CA VAL A 410 -17.64 -3.24 -22.15
C VAL A 410 -16.33 -2.52 -22.53
N ALA A 411 -15.72 -2.88 -23.67
CA ALA A 411 -14.59 -2.15 -24.23
C ALA A 411 -15.06 -0.84 -24.89
N GLY A 412 -15.19 0.26 -24.13
CA GLY A 412 -15.60 1.54 -24.69
C GLY A 412 -15.56 2.78 -23.79
N GLU A 413 -15.76 2.64 -22.47
CA GLU A 413 -15.92 3.78 -21.54
C GLU A 413 -14.97 3.62 -20.33
N ASN A 414 -14.48 4.73 -19.78
CA ASN A 414 -13.59 4.79 -18.61
C ASN A 414 -14.28 5.59 -17.50
N HIS A 415 -13.96 5.34 -16.22
CA HIS A 415 -14.47 6.19 -15.14
C HIS A 415 -13.92 7.60 -15.22
N GLU A 416 -14.72 8.52 -15.75
CA GLU A 416 -14.44 9.95 -15.77
C GLU A 416 -15.01 10.63 -14.53
N VAL A 417 -14.22 11.51 -13.92
CA VAL A 417 -14.70 12.45 -12.92
C VAL A 417 -15.75 13.34 -13.57
N THR A 418 -17.00 13.31 -13.10
CA THR A 418 -18.07 14.19 -13.61
C THR A 418 -18.05 15.52 -12.89
N ALA A 419 -17.82 15.53 -11.58
CA ALA A 419 -17.63 16.74 -10.79
C ALA A 419 -16.69 16.54 -9.60
N VAL A 420 -16.11 17.64 -9.15
CA VAL A 420 -15.41 17.75 -7.87
C VAL A 420 -16.15 18.80 -7.04
N ARG A 421 -16.61 18.41 -5.85
CA ARG A 421 -17.32 19.30 -4.92
C ARG A 421 -16.62 19.34 -3.58
N GLN A 422 -16.46 20.53 -3.03
CA GLN A 422 -16.07 20.66 -1.63
C GLN A 422 -17.26 20.28 -0.73
N ILE A 423 -17.01 19.51 0.32
CA ILE A 423 -18.03 19.12 1.29
C ILE A 423 -17.99 20.11 2.46
N ASP A 424 -19.15 20.64 2.86
CA ASP A 424 -19.28 21.67 3.91
C ASP A 424 -19.10 21.12 5.34
N HIS A 425 -19.10 19.80 5.51
CA HIS A 425 -18.84 19.10 6.77
C HIS A 425 -17.55 18.27 6.73
N ARG A 426 -17.18 17.72 7.88
CA ARG A 426 -15.95 16.97 8.12
C ARG A 426 -16.32 15.61 8.72
N GLU A 427 -15.54 14.58 8.41
CA GLU A 427 -15.75 13.22 8.93
C GLU A 427 -14.40 12.59 9.32
N ASP A 428 -14.46 11.49 10.05
CA ASP A 428 -13.28 10.68 10.34
C ASP A 428 -12.82 9.92 9.08
N VAL A 429 -11.51 9.87 8.86
CA VAL A 429 -10.92 9.34 7.63
C VAL A 429 -9.89 8.23 7.86
N TYR A 430 -9.89 7.31 6.91
CA TYR A 430 -9.32 5.98 6.92
C TYR A 430 -8.52 5.76 5.62
N CYS A 431 -7.62 4.78 5.60
CA CYS A 431 -6.77 4.50 4.45
C CYS A 431 -6.25 3.06 4.52
N LEU A 432 -5.94 2.42 3.38
CA LEU A 432 -5.34 1.08 3.40
C LEU A 432 -3.81 1.12 3.33
N ASN A 433 -3.24 0.23 4.12
CA ASN A 433 -1.84 -0.13 4.17
C ASN A 433 -1.66 -1.46 3.44
N VAL A 434 -1.57 -1.40 2.11
CA VAL A 434 -1.34 -2.52 1.18
C VAL A 434 0.17 -2.69 0.96
N PRO A 435 0.86 -3.65 1.63
CA PRO A 435 2.32 -3.62 1.74
C PRO A 435 3.07 -3.61 0.42
N GLN A 436 2.47 -4.29 -0.57
CA GLN A 436 2.89 -4.34 -1.96
C GLN A 436 2.65 -2.98 -2.64
N TYR A 437 1.57 -2.87 -3.44
CA TYR A 437 1.47 -1.95 -4.58
C TYR A 437 1.42 -0.44 -4.30
N HIS A 438 1.63 -0.05 -3.04
CA HIS A 438 1.40 1.27 -2.47
C HIS A 438 -0.01 1.87 -2.65
N ASN A 439 -0.86 1.21 -3.45
CA ASN A 439 -2.15 1.63 -3.97
C ASN A 439 -3.25 0.57 -3.73
N PHE A 440 -4.54 0.95 -3.75
CA PHE A 440 -5.67 0.04 -3.53
C PHE A 440 -6.96 0.55 -4.16
N ALA A 441 -7.80 -0.35 -4.65
CA ALA A 441 -9.09 -0.01 -5.25
C ALA A 441 -10.13 0.43 -4.19
N LEU A 442 -11.03 1.32 -4.61
CA LEU A 442 -12.32 1.55 -3.97
C LEU A 442 -13.43 0.83 -4.73
N SER A 443 -14.62 0.69 -4.14
CA SER A 443 -15.80 0.09 -4.79
C SER A 443 -16.33 0.97 -5.92
N ALA A 444 -16.16 2.28 -5.80
CA ALA A 444 -16.34 3.24 -6.89
C ALA A 444 -15.25 3.14 -7.99
N GLY A 445 -14.09 2.51 -7.70
CA GLY A 445 -13.19 1.90 -8.71
C GLY A 445 -11.73 2.38 -8.91
N VAL A 446 -10.98 2.96 -7.93
CA VAL A 446 -9.70 3.80 -8.15
C VAL A 446 -8.59 3.78 -7.00
N PHE A 447 -7.31 4.35 -7.05
CA PHE A 447 -6.02 3.98 -6.24
C PHE A 447 -4.90 5.05 -5.69
N VAL A 448 -3.79 4.74 -4.86
CA VAL A 448 -2.85 5.62 -3.90
C VAL A 448 -1.21 5.44 -3.68
N HIS A 449 -0.42 6.06 -2.67
CA HIS A 449 1.16 6.28 -2.54
C HIS A 449 2.09 6.20 -1.15
N ASN A 450 3.49 6.49 -1.03
CA ASN A 450 4.53 6.40 0.18
C ASN A 450 6.04 7.12 0.25
N CYS A 451 6.94 7.15 1.36
CA CYS A 451 8.40 7.78 1.52
C CYS A 451 9.41 7.65 2.85
N GLY A 452 10.83 7.73 2.86
CA GLY A 452 11.92 7.95 4.02
C GLY A 452 13.53 7.58 3.93
N MET A 453 14.61 8.06 4.74
CA MET A 453 16.20 8.07 4.54
C MET A 453 17.48 7.78 5.59
N ALA A 454 18.71 7.12 5.29
CA ALA A 454 20.14 7.00 5.98
C ALA A 454 21.40 6.15 5.32
N VAL A 455 22.56 5.70 6.01
CA VAL A 455 24.02 5.35 5.49
C VAL A 455 25.07 4.33 6.26
N ALA A 456 26.19 3.73 5.65
CA ALA A 456 27.45 2.97 6.17
C ALA A 456 28.69 2.61 5.18
N ASN A 457 29.88 2.07 5.63
CA ASN A 457 31.08 1.56 4.83
C ASN A 457 31.49 0.07 5.12
N LEU A 458 31.78 -0.74 4.08
CA LEU A 458 32.06 -2.19 4.10
C LEU A 458 33.51 -2.63 3.75
N GLY A 459 34.42 -1.72 3.37
CA GLY A 459 35.80 -2.06 2.97
C GLY A 459 35.97 -2.46 1.49
N PRO A 460 37.08 -3.11 1.08
CA PRO A 460 37.48 -3.20 -0.33
C PRO A 460 36.66 -4.18 -1.20
N GLU A 461 35.97 -5.14 -0.59
CA GLU A 461 35.25 -6.24 -1.25
C GLU A 461 33.76 -6.20 -0.90
N LEU A 462 32.91 -6.56 -1.87
CA LEU A 462 31.47 -6.76 -1.66
C LEU A 462 31.20 -8.26 -1.80
N PRO A 463 30.86 -9.00 -0.74
CA PRO A 463 30.62 -10.43 -0.83
C PRO A 463 29.24 -10.74 -1.42
N LEU A 464 29.08 -12.01 -1.78
CA LEU A 464 27.91 -12.61 -2.45
C LEU A 464 27.70 -12.06 -3.87
N ALA A 465 27.28 -12.94 -4.78
CA ALA A 465 26.83 -12.54 -6.11
C ALA A 465 25.51 -11.73 -6.00
N ASP A 466 25.21 -10.91 -7.00
CA ASP A 466 24.22 -9.83 -6.84
C ASP A 466 22.81 -10.33 -6.48
N ALA A 467 22.31 -11.38 -7.16
CA ALA A 467 21.04 -12.05 -6.84
C ALA A 467 21.03 -12.79 -5.48
N GLU A 468 22.18 -13.28 -5.00
CA GLU A 468 22.28 -13.85 -3.65
C GLU A 468 22.24 -12.72 -2.61
N ARG A 469 22.97 -11.62 -2.86
CA ARG A 469 22.98 -10.42 -2.03
C ARG A 469 21.58 -9.79 -1.93
N GLU A 470 20.85 -9.73 -3.03
CA GLU A 470 19.46 -9.28 -3.10
C GLU A 470 18.58 -10.07 -2.15
N ARG A 471 18.52 -11.40 -2.36
CA ARG A 471 17.68 -12.29 -1.55
C ARG A 471 18.05 -12.21 -0.06
N ARG A 472 19.34 -12.19 0.28
CA ARG A 472 19.82 -12.05 1.67
C ARG A 472 19.41 -10.74 2.33
N VAL A 473 19.42 -9.63 1.59
CA VAL A 473 19.02 -8.33 2.14
C VAL A 473 17.50 -8.25 2.32
N ARG A 474 16.71 -8.83 1.40
CA ARG A 474 15.24 -8.92 1.54
C ARG A 474 14.81 -9.92 2.62
N GLU A 475 15.56 -11.01 2.83
CA GLU A 475 15.41 -11.93 3.97
C GLU A 475 15.62 -11.21 5.32
N ALA A 476 16.58 -10.27 5.39
CA ALA A 476 17.01 -9.65 6.66
C ALA A 476 16.37 -8.30 6.99
N VAL A 477 15.84 -7.57 6.00
CA VAL A 477 15.20 -6.26 6.17
C VAL A 477 13.83 -6.24 5.48
N PRO A 478 12.71 -6.29 6.23
CA PRO A 478 11.37 -6.13 5.68
C PRO A 478 11.21 -4.77 4.98
N MET A 479 10.61 -4.78 3.79
CA MET A 479 10.46 -3.61 2.91
C MET A 479 8.97 -3.29 2.62
N GLY A 480 8.71 -2.23 1.85
CA GLY A 480 7.35 -1.84 1.48
C GLY A 480 6.56 -1.38 2.70
N ARG A 481 5.57 -2.16 3.12
CA ARG A 481 4.88 -1.95 4.42
C ARG A 481 4.87 -3.20 5.32
N SER A 482 5.73 -4.18 5.02
CA SER A 482 5.99 -5.35 5.89
C SER A 482 6.74 -4.93 7.15
N VAL A 483 6.57 -5.71 8.22
CA VAL A 483 7.23 -5.53 9.53
C VAL A 483 7.75 -6.87 10.05
N HIS A 484 8.59 -6.86 11.09
CA HIS A 484 9.07 -8.09 11.71
C HIS A 484 7.95 -8.83 12.45
N ASP A 485 7.97 -10.17 12.40
CA ASP A 485 7.09 -11.02 13.23
C ASP A 485 7.36 -10.81 14.72
N HIS A 486 6.38 -11.12 15.58
CA HIS A 486 6.47 -10.75 17.00
C HIS A 486 7.65 -11.40 17.74
N ASP A 487 8.04 -12.60 17.36
CA ASP A 487 9.15 -13.35 17.98
C ASP A 487 10.53 -12.92 17.44
N ASP A 488 10.60 -12.36 16.21
CA ASP A 488 11.82 -11.84 15.59
C ASP A 488 12.00 -10.31 15.83
N ALA A 489 10.93 -9.61 16.23
CA ALA A 489 10.94 -8.18 16.47
C ALA A 489 11.85 -7.79 17.65
N VAL A 490 12.72 -6.80 17.39
CA VAL A 490 13.73 -6.36 18.34
C VAL A 490 13.11 -5.84 19.65
N HIS A 491 13.48 -6.46 20.78
CA HIS A 491 12.96 -6.11 22.10
C HIS A 491 13.41 -4.71 22.54
N LEU A 492 12.58 -3.71 22.22
CA LEU A 492 12.91 -2.28 22.25
C LEU A 492 13.41 -1.79 23.62
N ILE A 493 12.89 -2.31 24.73
CA ILE A 493 13.31 -1.89 26.08
C ILE A 493 14.78 -2.23 26.37
N GLU A 494 15.30 -3.30 25.77
CA GLU A 494 16.69 -3.76 25.97
C GLU A 494 17.64 -3.28 24.86
N ALA A 495 17.13 -3.07 23.64
CA ALA A 495 17.93 -2.74 22.47
C ALA A 495 17.90 -1.26 22.05
N PHE A 496 16.93 -0.45 22.50
CA PHE A 496 16.89 0.98 22.22
C PHE A 496 17.89 1.74 23.12
N PRO A 497 18.77 2.60 22.56
CA PRO A 497 19.80 3.29 23.33
C PRO A 497 19.25 4.51 24.07
N PHE A 498 18.50 4.28 25.15
CA PHE A 498 17.91 5.32 26.01
C PHE A 498 18.95 6.30 26.56
N ASP A 499 20.12 5.82 27.01
CA ASP A 499 21.22 6.68 27.47
C ASP A 499 21.63 7.71 26.41
N ARG A 500 21.76 7.29 25.15
CA ARG A 500 22.06 8.18 24.02
C ARG A 500 20.95 9.20 23.78
N ALA A 501 19.69 8.83 23.99
CA ALA A 501 18.58 9.78 23.91
C ALA A 501 18.66 10.81 25.05
N ASN A 502 18.99 10.38 26.26
CA ASN A 502 19.15 11.23 27.45
C ASN A 502 20.35 12.18 27.34
N GLU A 503 21.48 11.73 26.79
CA GLU A 503 22.62 12.60 26.43
C GLU A 503 22.20 13.71 25.44
N ARG A 504 21.35 13.38 24.47
CA ARG A 504 20.84 14.34 23.47
C ARG A 504 19.84 15.32 24.07
N LEU A 505 19.01 14.88 25.01
CA LEU A 505 18.16 15.75 25.81
C LEU A 505 18.97 16.71 26.69
N ALA A 506 20.00 16.23 27.37
CA ALA A 506 20.85 17.07 28.21
C ALA A 506 21.62 18.12 27.40
N ALA A 507 22.11 17.74 26.21
CA ALA A 507 22.70 18.70 25.26
C ALA A 507 21.66 19.71 24.72
N PHE A 508 20.42 19.25 24.49
CA PHE A 508 19.31 20.11 24.06
C PHE A 508 18.94 21.14 25.13
N ASP A 509 18.69 20.72 26.37
CA ASP A 509 18.37 21.61 27.49
C ASP A 509 19.48 22.65 27.74
N ALA A 510 20.75 22.26 27.59
CA ALA A 510 21.87 23.20 27.66
C ALA A 510 21.79 24.27 26.56
N ALA A 511 21.60 23.88 25.30
CA ALA A 511 21.49 24.82 24.17
C ALA A 511 20.23 25.69 24.25
N HIS A 512 19.09 25.11 24.67
CA HIS A 512 17.82 25.80 24.87
C HIS A 512 17.96 26.91 25.93
N ARG A 513 18.57 26.56 27.08
CA ARG A 513 18.85 27.52 28.15
C ARG A 513 19.86 28.60 27.74
N GLU A 514 20.82 28.29 26.87
CA GLU A 514 21.75 29.28 26.32
C GLU A 514 21.05 30.28 25.38
N ARG A 515 20.13 29.81 24.53
CA ARG A 515 19.43 30.66 23.55
C ARG A 515 18.25 31.43 24.13
N PHE A 516 17.37 30.75 24.85
CA PHE A 516 16.09 31.29 25.33
C PHE A 516 16.11 31.66 26.83
N GLY A 517 17.18 31.32 27.55
CA GLY A 517 17.35 31.62 28.97
C GLY A 517 16.68 30.65 29.94
N GLU A 518 15.85 29.72 29.45
CA GLU A 518 15.06 28.80 30.27
C GLU A 518 15.30 27.30 29.91
N PRO A 519 15.17 26.39 30.91
CA PRO A 519 15.27 24.94 30.69
C PRO A 519 14.12 24.41 29.82
N VAL A 520 14.33 23.22 29.27
CA VAL A 520 13.25 22.48 28.57
C VAL A 520 12.33 21.86 29.63
N ASP A 521 11.17 22.48 29.83
CA ASP A 521 10.13 22.06 30.78
C ASP A 521 8.85 21.66 30.04
N PRO A 522 8.62 20.37 29.72
CA PRO A 522 7.43 19.90 29.02
C PRO A 522 6.18 19.92 29.92
N ARG A 523 4.98 20.06 29.34
CA ARG A 523 3.72 20.09 30.10
C ARG A 523 3.36 18.78 30.85
N PHE A 524 4.11 17.69 30.65
CA PHE A 524 3.89 16.38 31.26
C PHE A 524 5.09 15.91 32.10
N ASP A 525 4.85 15.01 33.07
CA ASP A 525 5.89 14.48 33.96
C ASP A 525 6.97 13.69 33.19
N PHE A 526 8.21 14.18 33.26
CA PHE A 526 9.31 13.72 32.42
C PHE A 526 10.67 13.80 33.15
N ASP A 527 11.12 12.66 33.67
CA ASP A 527 12.44 12.50 34.31
C ASP A 527 13.53 12.00 33.34
N GLY A 528 13.21 11.91 32.04
CA GLY A 528 14.07 11.35 30.99
C GLY A 528 13.39 10.27 30.15
N TYR A 529 14.12 9.75 29.17
CA TYR A 529 13.68 8.65 28.32
C TYR A 529 14.05 7.29 28.94
N ASP A 530 13.04 6.44 29.11
CA ASP A 530 13.15 5.04 29.45
C ASP A 530 12.02 4.24 28.78
N GLY A 531 11.95 2.92 29.04
CA GLY A 531 10.91 2.05 28.51
C GLY A 531 9.48 2.40 28.97
N ASP A 532 9.32 3.13 30.08
CA ASP A 532 8.01 3.58 30.56
C ASP A 532 7.63 4.94 29.98
N TYR A 533 8.58 5.84 29.71
CA TYR A 533 8.35 7.01 28.85
C TYR A 533 7.92 6.56 27.46
N PHE A 534 8.56 5.55 26.87
CA PHE A 534 8.19 5.05 25.54
C PHE A 534 6.73 4.56 25.50
N LYS A 535 6.29 3.85 26.55
CA LYS A 535 4.87 3.48 26.74
C LYS A 535 4.00 4.75 26.84
N ARG A 536 4.31 5.68 27.77
CA ARG A 536 3.55 6.93 27.95
C ARG A 536 3.53 7.84 26.71
N LEU A 537 4.55 7.78 25.86
CA LEU A 537 4.60 8.45 24.56
C LEU A 537 3.59 7.80 23.60
N CYS A 538 3.66 6.48 23.44
CA CYS A 538 2.73 5.72 22.61
C CYS A 538 1.27 5.89 23.09
N GLU A 539 1.02 5.76 24.39
CA GLU A 539 -0.27 6.01 25.06
C GLU A 539 -0.79 7.44 24.85
N ARG A 540 0.09 8.42 24.56
CA ARG A 540 -0.26 9.82 24.29
C ARG A 540 -0.52 10.11 22.81
N VAL A 541 0.39 9.70 21.93
CA VAL A 541 0.35 10.06 20.50
C VAL A 541 -0.39 9.03 19.62
N LEU A 542 -0.62 7.82 20.15
CA LEU A 542 -1.37 6.75 19.49
C LEU A 542 -2.77 6.55 20.09
N ALA A 543 -3.17 7.36 21.08
CA ALA A 543 -4.46 7.23 21.79
C ALA A 543 -5.69 7.27 20.84
N ASP A 544 -5.57 8.03 19.76
CA ASP A 544 -6.60 8.25 18.74
C ASP A 544 -6.24 7.59 17.38
N GLN A 545 -5.27 6.68 17.36
CA GLN A 545 -4.71 6.04 16.16
C GLN A 545 -4.92 4.52 16.17
N ARG A 546 -5.01 3.85 15.00
CA ARG A 546 -5.12 2.36 14.96
C ARG A 546 -3.81 1.66 15.30
N GLN A 547 -2.67 2.12 14.77
CA GLN A 547 -1.38 1.48 15.01
C GLN A 547 -0.89 1.70 16.45
N GLY A 548 -1.16 0.72 17.31
CA GLY A 548 -0.70 0.70 18.71
C GLY A 548 0.79 0.35 18.88
N LEU A 549 1.19 0.27 20.16
CA LEU A 549 2.57 0.03 20.63
C LEU A 549 3.31 -1.10 19.89
N SER A 550 2.65 -2.24 19.65
CA SER A 550 3.27 -3.41 19.01
C SER A 550 3.76 -3.12 17.59
N TYR A 551 2.98 -2.39 16.79
CA TYR A 551 3.36 -2.02 15.42
C TYR A 551 4.61 -1.13 15.40
N VAL A 552 4.76 -0.24 16.39
CA VAL A 552 5.95 0.60 16.56
C VAL A 552 7.18 -0.22 16.98
N ILE A 553 7.00 -1.33 17.70
CA ILE A 553 8.10 -2.26 18.02
C ILE A 553 8.48 -3.07 16.77
N GLN A 554 7.52 -3.70 16.09
CA GLN A 554 7.74 -4.53 14.90
C GLN A 554 8.26 -3.73 13.68
N SER A 555 7.96 -2.43 13.61
CA SER A 555 8.50 -1.52 12.59
C SER A 555 10.00 -1.22 12.76
N ALA A 556 10.64 -1.60 13.87
CA ALA A 556 12.05 -1.32 14.11
C ALA A 556 12.95 -2.29 13.32
N GLY A 557 13.88 -1.76 12.52
CA GLY A 557 14.67 -2.53 11.58
C GLY A 557 13.95 -2.79 10.25
N THR A 558 13.01 -1.92 9.85
CA THR A 558 12.24 -2.06 8.60
C THR A 558 12.52 -0.90 7.65
N LEU A 559 12.63 -1.20 6.36
CA LEU A 559 12.92 -0.20 5.34
C LEU A 559 11.75 0.75 5.19
N GLY A 560 10.59 0.26 4.72
CA GLY A 560 9.51 1.10 4.19
C GLY A 560 9.47 1.11 2.66
N GLY A 561 8.55 1.88 2.08
CA GLY A 561 8.40 2.03 0.62
C GLY A 561 8.21 3.49 0.16
N GLY A 562 7.98 3.70 -1.13
CA GLY A 562 8.16 5.01 -1.78
C GLY A 562 9.64 5.34 -1.99
N ASN A 563 10.09 6.57 -1.69
CA ASN A 563 11.52 6.91 -1.84
C ASN A 563 12.48 6.20 -0.86
N HIS A 564 12.00 5.27 -0.04
CA HIS A 564 12.81 4.33 0.72
C HIS A 564 13.67 3.43 -0.21
N PHE A 565 14.92 3.17 0.14
CA PHE A 565 15.85 2.34 -0.64
C PHE A 565 17.02 1.78 0.18
N ILE A 566 17.65 0.71 -0.30
CA ILE A 566 18.99 0.26 0.11
C ILE A 566 19.88 0.28 -1.14
N GLU A 567 21.09 0.82 -1.03
CA GLU A 567 22.00 0.97 -2.17
C GLU A 567 23.42 0.59 -1.74
N PHE A 568 24.07 -0.27 -2.52
CA PHE A 568 25.50 -0.55 -2.40
C PHE A 568 26.24 0.25 -3.46
N CYS A 569 27.29 0.94 -3.04
CA CYS A 569 28.13 1.76 -3.91
C CYS A 569 29.59 1.31 -3.86
N ARG A 570 30.37 1.79 -4.82
CA ARG A 570 31.84 1.77 -4.82
C ARG A 570 32.36 3.19 -4.65
N GLY A 571 33.33 3.37 -3.75
CA GLY A 571 34.10 4.60 -3.66
C GLY A 571 34.99 4.77 -4.90
N ARG A 572 34.90 5.92 -5.56
CA ARG A 572 35.68 6.25 -6.77
C ARG A 572 37.12 6.67 -6.45
N GLU A 573 37.33 7.30 -5.30
CA GLU A 573 38.62 7.80 -4.81
C GLU A 573 39.35 6.77 -3.93
N SER A 574 38.64 6.06 -3.04
CA SER A 574 39.22 4.98 -2.20
C SER A 574 39.26 3.62 -2.88
N GLY A 575 38.23 3.29 -3.66
CA GLY A 575 37.99 1.93 -4.16
C GLY A 575 37.24 1.01 -3.19
N ASP A 576 36.82 1.50 -2.02
CA ASP A 576 36.03 0.77 -1.02
C ASP A 576 34.58 0.50 -1.49
N ARG A 577 33.80 -0.19 -0.66
CA ARG A 577 32.36 -0.44 -0.81
C ARG A 577 31.59 0.25 0.29
N TYR A 578 30.45 0.79 -0.08
CA TYR A 578 29.57 1.51 0.83
C TYR A 578 28.17 0.92 0.75
N LEU A 579 27.40 1.15 1.81
CA LEU A 579 26.01 0.74 1.96
C LEU A 579 25.23 1.98 2.37
N VAL A 580 24.13 2.28 1.69
CA VAL A 580 23.23 3.40 1.96
C VAL A 580 21.86 2.78 2.27
N VAL A 581 21.22 3.17 3.36
CA VAL A 581 19.93 2.62 3.82
C VAL A 581 18.97 3.77 4.06
N HIS A 582 18.25 4.14 3.01
CA HIS A 582 17.28 5.21 2.99
C HIS A 582 16.01 4.80 3.80
N SER A 583 15.93 5.11 5.11
CA SER A 583 14.71 4.97 5.94
C SER A 583 14.36 6.05 6.99
N GLY A 584 13.08 6.15 7.36
CA GLY A 584 12.53 7.14 8.29
C GLY A 584 12.30 6.66 9.74
N SER A 585 11.50 7.44 10.48
CA SER A 585 10.94 7.14 11.81
C SER A 585 9.76 6.14 11.77
N ARG A 586 9.47 5.57 10.60
CA ARG A 586 8.27 4.77 10.32
C ARG A 586 7.01 5.51 10.80
N TYR A 587 6.04 4.84 11.38
CA TYR A 587 4.78 5.48 11.81
C TYR A 587 4.93 6.45 13.00
N LEU A 588 5.86 6.19 13.92
CA LEU A 588 5.98 6.93 15.19
C LEU A 588 6.21 8.43 15.00
N GLY A 589 7.05 8.83 14.05
CA GLY A 589 7.35 10.24 13.81
C GLY A 589 6.18 11.03 13.22
N LYS A 590 5.34 10.37 12.39
CA LYS A 590 4.10 10.94 11.87
C LYS A 590 3.11 11.20 13.02
N ALA A 591 2.84 10.17 13.84
CA ALA A 591 1.91 10.27 14.95
C ALA A 591 2.32 11.36 15.98
N VAL A 592 3.62 11.49 16.28
CA VAL A 592 4.13 12.58 17.13
C VAL A 592 3.83 13.95 16.52
N ALA A 593 4.10 14.16 15.23
CA ALA A 593 3.88 15.45 14.58
C ALA A 593 2.39 15.80 14.46
N GLU A 594 1.54 14.85 14.06
CA GLU A 594 0.09 15.04 13.94
C GLU A 594 -0.56 15.35 15.30
N PHE A 595 -0.17 14.64 16.36
CA PHE A 595 -0.61 14.93 17.73
C PHE A 595 -0.29 16.38 18.13
N TRP A 596 0.97 16.79 17.95
CA TRP A 596 1.43 18.11 18.38
C TRP A 596 0.90 19.26 17.51
N GLN A 597 0.65 19.05 16.21
CA GLN A 597 -0.06 20.03 15.37
C GLN A 597 -1.54 20.16 15.76
N GLY A 598 -2.21 19.05 16.09
CA GLY A 598 -3.56 19.06 16.64
C GLY A 598 -3.64 19.96 17.86
N ARG A 599 -2.71 19.80 18.81
CA ARG A 599 -2.61 20.66 19.99
C ARG A 599 -2.33 22.13 19.66
N ALA A 600 -1.46 22.44 18.68
CA ALA A 600 -1.25 23.82 18.23
C ALA A 600 -2.55 24.48 17.74
N THR A 601 -3.35 23.73 16.98
CA THR A 601 -4.65 24.16 16.47
C THR A 601 -5.65 24.39 17.61
N GLU A 602 -5.71 23.47 18.58
CA GLU A 602 -6.55 23.58 19.80
C GLU A 602 -6.21 24.82 20.63
N TYR A 603 -4.93 25.04 20.97
CA TYR A 603 -4.50 26.17 21.81
C TYR A 603 -4.82 27.51 21.15
N ARG A 604 -4.52 27.68 19.85
CA ARG A 604 -4.87 28.90 19.10
C ARG A 604 -6.37 29.16 19.01
N ASN A 605 -7.20 28.12 19.10
CA ASN A 605 -8.65 28.27 19.19
C ASN A 605 -9.10 28.60 20.62
N ALA A 606 -8.45 28.08 21.65
CA ALA A 606 -8.69 28.41 23.05
C ALA A 606 -8.33 29.88 23.38
N ASP A 607 -7.20 30.38 22.88
CA ASP A 607 -6.81 31.81 22.99
C ASP A 607 -7.93 32.72 22.48
N ARG A 608 -8.42 32.46 21.26
CA ARG A 608 -9.53 33.21 20.63
C ARG A 608 -10.85 33.11 21.41
N ILE A 609 -11.07 32.04 22.18
CA ILE A 609 -12.21 31.92 23.11
C ILE A 609 -11.96 32.84 24.32
N ARG A 610 -10.76 32.80 24.92
CA ARG A 610 -10.36 33.64 26.06
C ARG A 610 -10.43 35.14 25.74
N GLU A 611 -10.02 35.56 24.55
CA GLU A 611 -10.14 36.96 24.08
C GLU A 611 -11.59 37.46 23.96
N ARG A 612 -12.54 36.57 23.71
CA ARG A 612 -13.98 36.92 23.58
C ARG A 612 -14.72 36.91 24.91
N LEU A 613 -14.21 36.18 25.90
CA LEU A 613 -14.78 36.07 27.25
C LEU A 613 -14.67 37.40 28.02
N ARG A 614 -15.69 37.71 28.81
CA ARG A 614 -15.70 38.86 29.73
C ARG A 614 -15.72 38.37 31.18
N PRO A 615 -15.16 39.12 32.14
CA PRO A 615 -15.22 38.74 33.57
C PRO A 615 -16.66 38.48 34.08
N ASP A 616 -17.64 39.22 33.57
CA ASP A 616 -19.06 39.05 33.90
C ASP A 616 -19.72 37.79 33.31
N ASP A 617 -19.05 37.08 32.38
CA ASP A 617 -19.59 35.89 31.70
C ASP A 617 -19.40 34.61 32.53
N ALA A 618 -18.41 34.55 33.43
CA ALA A 618 -18.06 33.36 34.22
C ALA A 618 -19.26 32.73 34.95
N ARG A 619 -20.14 33.56 35.54
CA ARG A 619 -21.38 33.11 36.21
C ARG A 619 -22.36 32.39 35.28
N PHE A 620 -22.33 32.66 33.98
CA PHE A 620 -23.24 32.06 32.98
C PHE A 620 -22.63 30.82 32.33
N LEU A 621 -21.39 30.45 32.66
CA LEU A 621 -20.68 29.31 32.12
C LEU A 621 -20.66 28.15 33.12
N LYS A 622 -20.65 26.92 32.60
CA LYS A 622 -20.57 25.68 33.40
C LYS A 622 -19.15 25.31 33.83
N PHE A 623 -18.16 25.98 33.25
CA PHE A 623 -16.75 25.89 33.61
C PHE A 623 -16.29 27.22 34.22
N ASP A 624 -15.27 27.17 35.06
CA ASP A 624 -14.56 28.37 35.51
C ASP A 624 -13.58 28.80 34.40
N PRO A 625 -13.77 29.96 33.74
CA PRO A 625 -12.91 30.37 32.62
C PRO A 625 -11.45 30.60 33.03
N GLU A 626 -11.18 30.89 34.32
CA GLU A 626 -9.82 31.13 34.82
C GLU A 626 -9.09 29.82 35.18
N ALA A 627 -9.83 28.74 35.46
CA ALA A 627 -9.28 27.46 35.93
C ALA A 627 -9.43 26.28 34.94
N VAL A 628 -10.24 26.42 33.89
CA VAL A 628 -10.41 25.42 32.83
C VAL A 628 -9.15 25.29 31.97
N SER A 629 -8.77 24.05 31.62
CA SER A 629 -7.68 23.81 30.68
C SER A 629 -8.08 24.25 29.26
N ASP A 630 -7.11 24.55 28.40
CA ASP A 630 -7.37 25.10 27.07
C ASP A 630 -8.05 24.08 26.14
N ALA A 631 -7.68 22.80 26.29
CA ALA A 631 -8.35 21.68 25.61
C ALA A 631 -9.79 21.50 26.13
N ASP A 632 -10.01 21.57 27.45
CA ASP A 632 -11.36 21.49 28.02
C ASP A 632 -12.22 22.71 27.62
N LEU A 633 -11.63 23.91 27.57
CA LEU A 633 -12.29 25.14 27.12
C LEU A 633 -12.77 25.02 25.68
N PHE A 634 -11.89 24.54 24.80
CA PHE A 634 -12.23 24.26 23.40
C PHE A 634 -13.34 23.20 23.32
N ARG A 635 -13.24 22.08 24.05
CA ARG A 635 -14.29 21.04 24.11
C ARG A 635 -15.62 21.56 24.66
N TRP A 636 -15.62 22.39 25.70
CA TRP A 636 -16.82 22.99 26.27
C TRP A 636 -17.56 23.86 25.26
N VAL A 637 -16.84 24.75 24.58
CA VAL A 637 -17.43 25.73 23.66
C VAL A 637 -17.76 25.13 22.28
N THR A 638 -17.07 24.07 21.85
CA THR A 638 -17.42 23.32 20.63
C THR A 638 -18.51 22.27 20.81
N GLY A 639 -18.78 21.83 22.05
CA GLY A 639 -19.78 20.80 22.37
C GLY A 639 -19.21 19.41 22.66
N GLY A 640 -17.89 19.21 22.57
CA GLY A 640 -17.16 17.98 22.89
C GLY A 640 -17.19 17.55 24.38
N MET A 641 -18.00 18.21 25.21
CA MET A 641 -18.37 17.81 26.58
C MET A 641 -19.78 17.17 26.66
N GLY A 642 -20.49 17.03 25.54
CA GLY A 642 -21.82 16.40 25.49
C GLY A 642 -22.99 17.28 25.97
N GLU A 643 -22.71 18.45 26.52
CA GLU A 643 -23.73 19.44 26.88
C GLU A 643 -23.29 20.89 26.59
N SER A 644 -24.26 21.80 26.52
CA SER A 644 -23.99 23.23 26.28
C SER A 644 -23.27 23.84 27.48
N HIS A 645 -22.20 24.59 27.20
CA HIS A 645 -21.40 25.36 28.16
C HIS A 645 -22.15 26.46 28.93
N ILE A 646 -23.34 26.85 28.48
CA ILE A 646 -24.12 27.96 29.04
C ILE A 646 -25.12 27.45 30.09
N HIS A 647 -25.16 28.07 31.26
CA HIS A 647 -26.24 27.95 32.24
C HIS A 647 -27.49 28.70 31.74
N LYS A 648 -28.21 28.08 30.79
CA LYS A 648 -29.34 28.70 30.06
C LYS A 648 -30.43 29.25 30.98
N ASP A 649 -30.68 28.60 32.11
CA ASP A 649 -31.73 29.03 33.04
C ASP A 649 -31.27 30.21 33.91
N ARG A 650 -30.00 30.26 34.34
CA ARG A 650 -29.42 31.45 34.99
C ARG A 650 -29.45 32.68 34.08
N VAL A 651 -29.16 32.52 32.77
CA VAL A 651 -29.28 33.62 31.79
C VAL A 651 -30.73 34.13 31.69
N ARG A 652 -31.73 33.27 31.88
CA ARG A 652 -33.16 33.66 31.89
C ARG A 652 -33.63 34.25 33.23
N GLU A 653 -32.97 33.92 34.33
CA GLU A 653 -33.26 34.43 35.68
C GLU A 653 -32.59 35.78 35.97
N GLU A 654 -31.36 36.00 35.50
CA GLU A 654 -30.55 37.20 35.81
C GLU A 654 -30.61 38.32 34.76
N CYS A 655 -31.18 38.08 33.57
CA CYS A 655 -31.24 39.07 32.48
C CYS A 655 -32.70 39.39 32.07
N GLU A 656 -32.97 40.64 31.69
CA GLU A 656 -34.30 41.09 31.24
C GLU A 656 -34.35 41.48 29.76
N GLY A 657 -35.45 41.15 29.09
CA GLY A 657 -35.77 41.57 27.72
C GLY A 657 -34.70 41.19 26.70
N THR A 658 -34.34 42.11 25.81
CA THR A 658 -33.32 41.92 24.76
C THR A 658 -31.90 41.70 25.30
N THR A 659 -31.69 41.78 26.62
CA THR A 659 -30.42 41.40 27.27
C THR A 659 -30.23 39.88 27.30
N ILE A 660 -31.32 39.12 27.31
CA ILE A 660 -31.30 37.64 27.30
C ILE A 660 -30.75 37.16 25.96
N GLU A 661 -31.32 37.63 24.85
CA GLU A 661 -30.90 37.33 23.47
C GLU A 661 -29.42 37.68 23.29
N ARG A 662 -29.03 38.94 23.52
CA ARG A 662 -27.64 39.42 23.44
C ARG A 662 -26.62 38.71 24.34
N THR A 663 -27.09 37.94 25.33
CA THR A 663 -26.22 37.13 26.19
C THR A 663 -26.13 35.69 25.69
N PHE A 664 -27.20 35.13 25.12
CA PHE A 664 -27.09 33.88 24.35
C PHE A 664 -26.27 34.04 23.07
N ASP A 665 -26.47 35.13 22.33
CA ASP A 665 -25.70 35.45 21.13
C ASP A 665 -24.20 35.54 21.48
N ARG A 666 -23.82 36.44 22.40
CA ARG A 666 -22.43 36.60 22.86
C ARG A 666 -21.78 35.30 23.33
N LEU A 667 -22.49 34.49 24.12
CA LEU A 667 -21.93 33.24 24.66
C LEU A 667 -21.92 32.09 23.63
N GLY A 668 -22.76 32.16 22.59
CA GLY A 668 -22.69 31.31 21.41
C GLY A 668 -21.51 31.68 20.50
N ASP A 669 -21.34 32.98 20.25
CA ASP A 669 -20.24 33.59 19.48
C ASP A 669 -18.84 33.39 20.10
N LEU A 670 -18.76 32.80 21.31
CA LEU A 670 -17.50 32.26 21.83
C LEU A 670 -16.95 31.16 20.92
N ARG A 671 -17.80 30.41 20.21
CA ARG A 671 -17.34 29.35 19.31
C ARG A 671 -16.48 29.96 18.20
N PRO A 672 -15.24 29.47 17.97
CA PRO A 672 -14.43 29.93 16.85
C PRO A 672 -15.16 29.59 15.54
N PRO A 673 -15.14 30.49 14.53
CA PRO A 673 -15.85 30.26 13.29
C PRO A 673 -15.30 29.03 12.57
N THR A 674 -16.20 28.17 12.10
CA THR A 674 -15.89 27.10 11.15
C THR A 674 -15.60 27.72 9.79
N GLY A 675 -14.36 27.60 9.30
CA GLY A 675 -13.91 28.29 8.10
C GLY A 675 -13.43 29.72 8.39
N ASP A 676 -12.24 29.83 8.98
CA ASP A 676 -11.50 31.09 9.04
C ASP A 676 -10.82 31.30 7.68
N GLU A 677 -11.56 31.86 6.71
CA GLU A 677 -11.18 31.97 5.28
C GLU A 677 -9.81 32.67 5.10
N GLY A 678 -8.74 31.87 5.07
CA GLY A 678 -7.35 32.32 4.92
C GLY A 678 -6.38 31.86 6.01
N ARG A 679 -6.82 31.29 7.15
CA ARG A 679 -5.92 30.73 8.17
C ARG A 679 -5.41 29.36 7.75
N ASN A 680 -4.12 29.28 7.41
CA ASN A 680 -3.42 28.02 7.19
C ASN A 680 -3.12 27.33 8.54
N THR A 681 -4.00 26.44 9.02
CA THR A 681 -3.81 25.73 10.30
C THR A 681 -2.62 24.77 10.29
N ALA A 682 -2.08 24.42 9.12
CA ALA A 682 -0.81 23.70 9.03
C ALA A 682 0.41 24.56 9.41
N LEU A 683 0.22 25.87 9.63
CA LEU A 683 1.22 26.79 10.17
C LEU A 683 0.93 27.23 11.63
N ASP A 684 -0.12 26.70 12.28
CA ASP A 684 -0.38 27.01 13.70
C ASP A 684 0.81 26.55 14.58
N PRO A 685 1.39 27.43 15.41
CA PRO A 685 2.55 27.09 16.23
C PRO A 685 2.21 26.74 17.68
N LEU A 686 3.11 25.97 18.30
CA LEU A 686 3.23 25.77 19.75
C LEU A 686 4.19 26.81 20.35
N VAL A 687 4.01 27.07 21.65
CA VAL A 687 4.85 27.96 22.47
C VAL A 687 5.15 27.32 23.82
N GLY A 688 6.16 27.79 24.55
CA GLY A 688 6.39 27.41 25.96
C GLY A 688 6.44 25.90 26.24
N ARG A 689 5.74 25.45 27.30
CA ARG A 689 5.77 24.06 27.79
C ARG A 689 5.18 23.05 26.80
N GLU A 690 4.37 23.52 25.87
CA GLU A 690 3.79 22.79 24.75
C GLU A 690 4.82 22.59 23.65
N ALA A 691 5.57 23.64 23.29
CA ALA A 691 6.72 23.54 22.39
C ALA A 691 7.79 22.61 22.99
N HIS A 692 8.09 22.74 24.29
CA HIS A 692 8.97 21.83 25.02
C HIS A 692 8.50 20.37 24.94
N GLY A 693 7.20 20.12 25.09
CA GLY A 693 6.61 18.78 24.92
C GLY A 693 6.81 18.20 23.52
N TYR A 694 6.57 19.00 22.47
CA TYR A 694 6.86 18.61 21.10
C TYR A 694 8.36 18.34 20.87
N TYR A 695 9.25 19.18 21.41
CA TYR A 695 10.69 18.98 21.30
C TYR A 695 11.13 17.65 21.94
N VAL A 696 10.63 17.32 23.13
CA VAL A 696 10.92 16.05 23.83
C VAL A 696 10.44 14.84 23.01
N ASP A 697 9.20 14.87 22.52
CA ASP A 697 8.61 13.75 21.78
C ASP A 697 9.23 13.58 20.38
N MET A 698 9.54 14.69 19.69
CA MET A 698 10.22 14.68 18.39
C MET A 698 11.69 14.27 18.51
N LEU A 699 12.39 14.63 19.59
CA LEU A 699 13.75 14.14 19.86
C LEU A 699 13.74 12.62 20.03
N PHE A 700 12.76 12.05 20.73
CA PHE A 700 12.61 10.58 20.80
C PHE A 700 12.34 9.97 19.42
N ALA A 701 11.40 10.50 18.63
CA ALA A 701 11.12 10.02 17.28
C ALA A 701 12.34 10.10 16.34
N GLN A 702 13.19 11.12 16.49
CA GLN A 702 14.46 11.25 15.78
C GLN A 702 15.50 10.20 16.22
N GLN A 703 15.54 9.82 17.50
CA GLN A 703 16.38 8.70 17.96
C GLN A 703 15.83 7.33 17.51
N TYR A 704 14.51 7.17 17.42
CA TYR A 704 13.87 5.98 16.84
C TYR A 704 14.20 5.84 15.36
N ALA A 705 14.09 6.91 14.55
CA ALA A 705 14.55 6.89 13.15
C ALA A 705 16.04 6.49 13.05
N ARG A 706 16.88 7.07 13.91
CA ARG A 706 18.31 6.74 13.98
C ARG A 706 18.53 5.26 14.29
N TRP A 707 17.82 4.71 15.27
CA TRP A 707 17.92 3.33 15.73
C TRP A 707 17.40 2.32 14.70
N ASN A 708 16.26 2.59 14.06
CA ASN A 708 15.70 1.81 12.95
C ASN A 708 16.78 1.51 11.88
N ARG A 709 17.62 2.49 11.57
CA ARG A 709 18.69 2.40 10.56
C ARG A 709 19.97 1.78 11.09
N GLU A 710 20.25 1.88 12.39
CA GLU A 710 21.32 1.11 13.03
C GLU A 710 20.99 -0.40 13.01
N LEU A 711 19.72 -0.76 13.23
CA LEU A 711 19.23 -2.14 13.09
C LEU A 711 19.35 -2.66 11.65
N MET A 712 18.89 -1.91 10.64
CA MET A 712 19.01 -2.34 9.24
C MET A 712 20.45 -2.46 8.75
N ILE A 713 21.34 -1.54 9.12
CA ILE A 713 22.77 -1.65 8.80
C ILE A 713 23.37 -2.91 9.46
N GLY A 714 22.99 -3.23 10.70
CA GLY A 714 23.36 -4.47 11.36
C GLY A 714 22.86 -5.70 10.60
N ALA A 715 21.55 -5.80 10.37
CA ALA A 715 20.91 -6.93 9.70
C ALA A 715 21.48 -7.20 8.29
N VAL A 716 21.76 -6.14 7.51
CA VAL A 716 22.45 -6.29 6.22
C VAL A 716 23.88 -6.80 6.40
N CYS A 717 24.68 -6.19 7.28
CA CYS A 717 26.05 -6.63 7.52
C CYS A 717 26.13 -8.10 8.00
N ASP A 718 25.24 -8.51 8.89
CA ASP A 718 25.12 -9.89 9.38
C ASP A 718 24.71 -10.86 8.26
N ALA A 719 23.73 -10.50 7.43
CA ALA A 719 23.28 -11.31 6.29
C ALA A 719 24.35 -11.48 5.19
N LEU A 720 25.29 -10.53 5.08
CA LEU A 720 26.44 -10.60 4.18
C LEU A 720 27.70 -11.22 4.83
N GLY A 721 27.73 -11.36 6.15
CA GLY A 721 28.90 -11.80 6.91
C GLY A 721 30.05 -10.79 6.91
N VAL A 722 29.76 -9.50 7.00
CA VAL A 722 30.73 -8.38 6.91
C VAL A 722 30.77 -7.57 8.20
N ASP A 723 31.95 -7.42 8.80
CA ASP A 723 32.23 -6.38 9.79
C ASP A 723 32.45 -5.03 9.06
N PRO A 724 31.58 -4.00 9.22
CA PRO A 724 31.75 -2.71 8.55
C PRO A 724 32.94 -1.92 9.13
N VAL A 725 33.72 -1.29 8.25
CA VAL A 725 34.90 -0.48 8.62
C VAL A 725 34.50 0.75 9.43
N GLU A 726 33.39 1.40 9.06
CA GLU A 726 32.77 2.49 9.80
C GLU A 726 31.27 2.63 9.47
N THR A 727 30.48 3.11 10.42
CA THR A 727 29.06 3.44 10.21
C THR A 727 28.77 4.86 10.72
N TRP A 728 27.89 5.58 10.02
CA TRP A 728 27.52 6.96 10.37
C TRP A 728 26.19 7.31 9.68
N GLN A 729 25.56 8.44 10.04
CA GLN A 729 24.26 8.82 9.45
C GLN A 729 24.23 10.28 8.99
N SER A 730 23.62 10.48 7.83
CA SER A 730 23.05 11.76 7.39
C SER A 730 21.56 11.79 7.72
N VAL A 731 21.00 12.96 8.02
CA VAL A 731 19.58 13.18 8.33
C VAL A 731 19.11 14.52 7.77
N HIS A 732 17.86 14.57 7.28
CA HIS A 732 17.37 15.73 6.51
C HIS A 732 16.00 16.29 6.90
N ASN A 733 15.19 15.58 7.72
CA ASN A 733 13.89 16.03 8.24
C ASN A 733 13.93 15.94 9.77
N TYR A 734 14.37 17.01 10.44
CA TYR A 734 14.60 16.99 11.89
C TYR A 734 14.83 18.41 12.49
N ILE A 735 14.68 18.53 13.81
CA ILE A 735 15.32 19.62 14.59
C ILE A 735 16.70 19.13 15.02
N ASP A 736 17.75 19.88 14.69
CA ASP A 736 19.07 19.63 15.27
C ASP A 736 19.19 20.35 16.61
N PHE A 737 18.87 19.63 17.68
CA PHE A 737 18.87 20.15 19.04
C PHE A 737 20.26 20.57 19.58
N ARG A 738 21.33 20.51 18.78
CA ARG A 738 22.68 21.03 19.11
C ARG A 738 22.91 22.47 18.65
N ASP A 739 22.47 22.81 17.44
CA ASP A 739 22.57 24.16 16.87
C ASP A 739 21.21 24.85 16.74
N LEU A 740 20.19 24.28 17.40
CA LEU A 740 18.81 24.75 17.45
C LEU A 740 18.35 25.24 16.08
N THR A 741 18.42 24.36 15.08
CA THR A 741 18.08 24.68 13.68
C THR A 741 17.14 23.60 13.13
N VAL A 742 16.00 24.05 12.60
CA VAL A 742 14.98 23.24 11.93
C VAL A 742 15.43 22.97 10.50
N ARG A 743 15.37 21.72 10.05
CA ARG A 743 15.77 21.31 8.68
C ARG A 743 14.72 20.35 8.08
N LYS A 744 14.22 20.65 6.87
CA LYS A 744 13.31 19.78 6.09
C LYS A 744 13.84 19.65 4.66
N GLY A 745 14.19 18.43 4.25
CA GLY A 745 14.97 18.19 3.04
C GLY A 745 16.29 18.94 3.04
N ALA A 746 16.97 19.10 4.19
CA ALA A 746 18.23 19.82 4.28
C ALA A 746 19.18 19.17 5.30
N THR A 747 20.46 19.04 4.96
CA THR A 747 21.44 18.24 5.72
C THR A 747 22.47 19.12 6.42
N PRO A 748 22.83 18.87 7.69
CA PRO A 748 23.82 19.65 8.43
C PRO A 748 25.24 19.54 7.84
N ALA A 749 25.89 20.70 7.64
CA ALA A 749 27.21 20.86 7.05
C ALA A 749 28.09 21.83 7.87
N ARG A 750 28.21 21.54 9.18
CA ARG A 750 29.19 22.20 10.08
C ARG A 750 30.63 21.84 9.69
N GLU A 751 31.60 22.62 10.15
CA GLU A 751 33.03 22.40 9.85
C GLU A 751 33.46 20.95 10.15
N ASP A 752 34.10 20.31 9.17
CA ASP A 752 34.53 18.89 9.15
C ASP A 752 33.41 17.83 9.31
N GLN A 753 32.15 18.23 9.44
CA GLN A 753 31.06 17.27 9.60
C GLN A 753 30.85 16.47 8.31
N ARG A 754 30.95 15.13 8.40
CA ARG A 754 30.53 14.22 7.32
C ARG A 754 29.02 14.34 7.03
N LEU A 755 28.69 14.37 5.74
CA LEU A 755 27.34 14.28 5.21
C LEU A 755 27.29 13.44 3.93
N LEU A 756 26.12 12.83 3.68
CA LEU A 756 25.76 12.19 2.41
C LEU A 756 24.78 13.10 1.64
N VAL A 757 24.97 13.22 0.33
CA VAL A 757 23.99 13.77 -0.62
C VAL A 757 23.75 12.75 -1.74
N PRO A 758 22.67 11.94 -1.68
CA PRO A 758 22.26 11.05 -2.77
C PRO A 758 21.57 11.83 -3.90
N PHE A 759 21.83 11.44 -5.15
CA PHE A 759 21.29 12.12 -6.33
C PHE A 759 20.12 11.36 -6.95
N ASN A 760 20.39 10.15 -7.46
CA ASN A 760 19.43 9.24 -8.08
C ASN A 760 20.08 7.86 -8.25
N MET A 761 19.31 6.87 -8.70
CA MET A 761 19.74 5.46 -8.74
C MET A 761 20.95 5.15 -9.64
N ALA A 762 21.31 6.03 -10.59
CA ALA A 762 22.46 5.85 -11.48
C ALA A 762 23.67 6.76 -11.13
N GLU A 763 23.42 8.00 -10.71
CA GLU A 763 24.47 8.95 -10.31
C GLU A 763 24.91 8.77 -8.85
N GLY A 764 24.24 7.91 -8.07
CA GLY A 764 24.61 7.51 -6.72
C GLY A 764 24.63 8.66 -5.73
N ALA A 765 25.73 8.85 -5.02
CA ALA A 765 25.85 9.86 -3.97
C ALA A 765 27.26 10.46 -3.83
N VAL A 766 27.37 11.56 -3.07
CA VAL A 766 28.66 12.03 -2.53
C VAL A 766 28.72 11.93 -1.01
N ILE A 767 29.89 11.53 -0.50
CA ILE A 767 30.30 11.79 0.88
C ILE A 767 31.10 13.09 0.86
N ALA A 768 30.66 14.07 1.63
CA ALA A 768 31.31 15.37 1.76
C ALA A 768 31.61 15.71 3.23
N ARG A 769 32.43 16.73 3.46
CA ARG A 769 32.70 17.34 4.77
C ARG A 769 32.27 18.81 4.75
N GLY A 770 31.43 19.21 5.70
CA GLY A 770 30.90 20.56 5.77
C GLY A 770 31.98 21.63 5.98
N THR A 771 31.76 22.82 5.40
CA THR A 771 32.65 23.98 5.53
C THR A 771 32.29 24.89 6.70
N GLY A 772 31.17 24.62 7.40
CA GLY A 772 30.69 25.47 8.49
C GLY A 772 30.10 26.82 8.05
N ASN A 773 29.67 26.93 6.79
CA ASN A 773 29.27 28.22 6.20
C ASN A 773 28.04 28.84 6.89
N GLU A 774 28.28 29.85 7.74
CA GLU A 774 27.24 30.57 8.49
C GLU A 774 26.19 31.24 7.59
N ALA A 775 26.56 31.70 6.39
CA ALA A 775 25.60 32.32 5.47
C ALA A 775 24.53 31.33 5.00
N TRP A 776 24.84 30.03 5.03
CA TRP A 776 23.98 28.88 4.74
C TRP A 776 23.49 28.17 6.01
N LEU A 777 23.67 28.76 7.19
CA LEU A 777 23.31 28.17 8.50
C LEU A 777 23.97 26.80 8.74
N SER A 778 25.22 26.62 8.31
CA SER A 778 25.94 25.34 8.34
C SER A 778 25.06 24.18 7.84
N THR A 779 24.42 24.37 6.70
CA THR A 779 23.46 23.43 6.08
C THR A 779 23.76 23.33 4.58
N ALA A 780 23.50 22.15 4.02
CA ALA A 780 23.70 21.77 2.63
C ALA A 780 22.44 21.08 2.07
N PRO A 781 22.33 20.89 0.75
CA PRO A 781 21.36 19.99 0.11
C PRO A 781 21.24 18.62 0.80
N HIS A 782 20.04 18.05 0.77
CA HIS A 782 19.81 16.67 1.22
C HIS A 782 19.89 15.61 0.13
N GLY A 783 19.78 16.03 -1.13
CA GLY A 783 19.89 15.16 -2.30
C GLY A 783 19.89 15.97 -3.59
N ALA A 784 19.60 15.34 -4.73
CA ALA A 784 19.43 16.10 -5.97
C ALA A 784 18.22 17.05 -5.93
N GLY A 785 17.13 16.61 -5.31
CA GLY A 785 15.81 17.25 -5.42
C GLY A 785 15.13 16.91 -6.75
N ARG A 786 13.81 16.75 -6.73
CA ARG A 786 13.06 16.41 -7.94
C ARG A 786 12.98 17.62 -8.89
N ARG A 787 13.01 17.36 -10.20
CA ARG A 787 12.78 18.39 -11.23
C ARG A 787 11.35 18.37 -11.78
N MET A 788 10.57 17.36 -11.40
CA MET A 788 9.21 17.08 -11.84
C MET A 788 8.50 16.17 -10.81
N GLY A 789 7.17 16.04 -10.88
CA GLY A 789 6.40 15.15 -10.00
C GLY A 789 6.75 13.67 -10.16
N ARG A 790 6.09 12.79 -9.38
CA ARG A 790 6.18 11.33 -9.57
C ARG A 790 5.50 10.92 -10.87
N ARG A 791 4.26 11.38 -11.03
CA ARG A 791 3.51 11.45 -12.29
C ARG A 791 4.37 11.83 -13.50
N ASP A 792 4.96 13.03 -13.48
CA ASP A 792 5.70 13.56 -14.63
C ASP A 792 6.87 12.66 -15.07
N ALA A 793 7.45 11.90 -14.13
CA ALA A 793 8.55 10.99 -14.44
C ALA A 793 8.04 9.76 -15.20
N HIS A 794 6.95 9.11 -14.77
CA HIS A 794 6.31 8.04 -15.57
C HIS A 794 5.79 8.56 -16.93
N GLU A 795 5.28 9.79 -17.01
CA GLU A 795 4.76 10.37 -18.26
C GLU A 795 5.85 10.70 -19.30
N ARG A 796 7.08 11.02 -18.86
CA ARG A 796 8.09 11.71 -19.68
C ARG A 796 9.44 11.01 -19.77
N LEU A 797 9.63 9.93 -19.01
CA LEU A 797 10.78 9.03 -19.07
C LEU A 797 10.28 7.68 -19.60
N SER A 798 11.17 6.87 -20.17
CA SER A 798 10.84 5.52 -20.60
C SER A 798 11.68 4.47 -19.87
N MET A 799 11.14 3.25 -19.70
CA MET A 799 11.92 2.12 -19.18
C MET A 799 13.20 1.87 -19.99
N ALA A 800 13.17 2.06 -21.31
CA ALA A 800 14.38 1.96 -22.14
C ALA A 800 15.44 3.03 -21.81
N GLU A 801 15.04 4.23 -21.37
CA GLU A 801 15.97 5.25 -20.87
C GLU A 801 16.38 5.01 -19.40
N PHE A 802 15.53 4.39 -18.59
CA PHE A 802 15.84 4.01 -17.21
C PHE A 802 16.84 2.85 -17.18
N GLU A 803 16.57 1.75 -17.88
CA GLU A 803 17.50 0.63 -18.12
C GLU A 803 18.85 1.13 -18.67
N ALA A 804 18.83 2.00 -19.69
CA ALA A 804 20.04 2.54 -20.29
C ALA A 804 20.79 3.55 -19.39
N ALA A 805 20.10 4.25 -18.48
CA ALA A 805 20.74 5.07 -17.47
C ALA A 805 21.31 4.24 -16.30
N MET A 806 20.77 3.04 -16.06
CA MET A 806 21.20 2.09 -15.04
C MET A 806 22.25 1.07 -15.54
N ASP A 807 22.77 1.23 -16.76
CA ASP A 807 23.79 0.33 -17.32
C ASP A 807 25.04 0.25 -16.41
N GLY A 808 25.34 -0.96 -15.95
CA GLY A 808 26.42 -1.24 -14.98
C GLY A 808 25.99 -1.25 -13.50
N VAL A 809 24.75 -0.92 -13.17
CA VAL A 809 24.18 -1.00 -11.81
C VAL A 809 23.23 -2.20 -11.73
N TYR A 810 23.47 -3.15 -10.83
CA TYR A 810 22.50 -4.22 -10.60
C TYR A 810 21.27 -3.66 -9.87
N SER A 811 20.07 -4.06 -10.25
CA SER A 811 18.88 -3.80 -9.45
C SER A 811 17.73 -4.66 -9.96
N GLU A 812 17.13 -5.47 -9.09
CA GLU A 812 15.83 -6.08 -9.37
C GLU A 812 14.69 -5.05 -9.16
N SER A 813 15.02 -3.85 -8.65
CA SER A 813 14.15 -2.68 -8.52
C SER A 813 14.32 -1.65 -9.66
N VAL A 814 14.79 -2.06 -10.84
CA VAL A 814 14.59 -1.32 -12.11
C VAL A 814 13.40 -1.98 -12.82
N VAL A 815 12.22 -1.52 -12.44
CA VAL A 815 10.90 -1.99 -12.88
C VAL A 815 10.01 -0.76 -13.12
N ASP A 816 8.85 -0.94 -13.76
CA ASP A 816 7.95 0.17 -14.07
C ASP A 816 7.47 0.88 -12.79
N ASP A 817 7.27 0.12 -11.71
CA ASP A 817 6.89 0.55 -10.36
C ASP A 817 7.87 1.54 -9.71
N THR A 818 9.11 1.64 -10.23
CA THR A 818 10.17 2.54 -9.71
C THR A 818 10.61 3.62 -10.71
N LEU A 819 9.95 3.71 -11.88
CA LEU A 819 10.27 4.69 -12.93
C LEU A 819 10.08 6.15 -12.46
N ASP A 820 9.28 6.41 -11.41
CA ASP A 820 9.22 7.74 -10.80
C ASP A 820 10.52 8.16 -10.10
N GLU A 821 11.35 7.21 -9.69
CA GLU A 821 12.63 7.43 -8.99
C GLU A 821 13.82 7.22 -9.95
N ALA A 822 13.55 7.04 -11.24
CA ALA A 822 14.56 6.96 -12.30
C ALA A 822 15.40 8.26 -12.42
N PRO A 823 16.65 8.18 -12.92
CA PRO A 823 17.58 9.32 -12.96
C PRO A 823 17.03 10.60 -13.62
N GLY A 824 16.19 10.47 -14.64
CA GLY A 824 15.57 11.61 -15.33
C GLY A 824 14.61 12.45 -14.48
N ALA A 825 14.09 11.92 -13.37
CA ALA A 825 13.13 12.58 -12.49
C ALA A 825 13.76 13.68 -11.60
N TYR A 826 15.08 13.65 -11.44
CA TYR A 826 15.84 14.50 -10.53
C TYR A 826 16.56 15.64 -11.25
N LYS A 827 16.94 16.68 -10.49
CA LYS A 827 17.88 17.70 -10.96
C LYS A 827 19.25 17.01 -11.21
N PRO A 828 20.01 17.37 -12.28
CA PRO A 828 21.25 16.66 -12.61
C PRO A 828 22.27 16.68 -11.46
N ALA A 829 22.87 15.54 -11.09
CA ALA A 829 23.80 15.46 -9.95
C ALA A 829 24.92 16.49 -10.05
N ALA A 830 25.54 16.60 -11.23
CA ALA A 830 26.63 17.55 -11.48
C ALA A 830 26.25 19.03 -11.28
N ALA A 831 24.95 19.40 -11.34
CA ALA A 831 24.49 20.75 -11.00
C ALA A 831 24.44 20.97 -9.49
N ILE A 832 23.96 19.97 -8.75
CA ILE A 832 23.84 19.99 -7.29
C ILE A 832 25.22 19.84 -6.63
N GLU A 833 26.13 19.02 -7.17
CA GLU A 833 27.53 18.94 -6.71
C GLU A 833 28.26 20.28 -6.83
N ARG A 834 28.02 21.05 -7.91
CA ARG A 834 28.53 22.43 -8.02
C ARG A 834 27.91 23.37 -6.98
N ALA A 835 26.61 23.22 -6.71
CA ALA A 835 25.89 24.04 -5.74
C ALA A 835 26.17 23.64 -4.28
N LEU A 836 26.75 22.45 -4.04
CA LEU A 836 27.20 21.96 -2.74
C LEU A 836 28.51 22.62 -2.29
N ALA A 837 29.40 22.98 -3.22
CA ALA A 837 30.76 23.47 -2.94
C ALA A 837 30.88 24.68 -1.96
N PRO A 838 29.92 25.63 -1.87
CA PRO A 838 29.95 26.66 -0.83
C PRO A 838 29.76 26.13 0.60
N THR A 839 29.23 24.92 0.75
CA THR A 839 28.76 24.32 2.02
C THR A 839 29.50 23.06 2.43
N ALA A 840 30.09 22.32 1.49
CA ALA A 840 30.84 21.10 1.78
C ALA A 840 31.89 20.78 0.70
N ASP A 841 33.05 20.26 1.14
CA ASP A 841 34.08 19.70 0.29
C ASP A 841 33.78 18.20 0.04
N VAL A 842 33.70 17.79 -1.23
CA VAL A 842 33.49 16.37 -1.60
C VAL A 842 34.74 15.55 -1.29
N VAL A 843 34.58 14.47 -0.52
CA VAL A 843 35.66 13.57 -0.09
C VAL A 843 35.69 12.29 -0.92
N GLU A 844 34.52 11.73 -1.23
CA GLU A 844 34.35 10.48 -1.96
C GLU A 844 33.08 10.56 -2.83
N ARG A 845 33.16 10.08 -4.06
CA ARG A 845 32.02 9.86 -4.96
C ARG A 845 31.66 8.38 -4.91
N LEU A 846 30.38 8.11 -4.67
CA LEU A 846 29.82 6.77 -4.53
C LEU A 846 29.13 6.39 -5.84
N ASP A 847 29.84 5.64 -6.67
CA ASP A 847 29.31 5.06 -7.91
C ASP A 847 28.42 3.85 -7.52
N PRO A 848 27.11 3.84 -7.83
CA PRO A 848 26.23 2.76 -7.40
C PRO A 848 26.58 1.44 -8.12
N VAL A 849 26.41 0.31 -7.43
CA VAL A 849 26.65 -1.03 -7.98
C VAL A 849 25.51 -2.01 -7.73
N HIS A 850 24.70 -1.79 -6.68
CA HIS A 850 23.48 -2.57 -6.45
C HIS A 850 22.41 -1.77 -5.71
N ASN A 851 21.26 -1.51 -6.35
CA ASN A 851 20.17 -0.75 -5.77
C ASN A 851 18.95 -1.64 -5.49
N LEU A 852 18.33 -1.44 -4.35
CA LEU A 852 17.14 -2.13 -3.86
C LEU A 852 16.15 -1.06 -3.43
N LYS A 853 14.90 -1.15 -3.85
CA LYS A 853 13.79 -0.43 -3.20
C LYS A 853 12.88 -1.43 -2.52
N ALA A 854 11.80 -0.95 -1.92
CA ALA A 854 10.59 -1.76 -1.87
C ALA A 854 10.29 -2.21 -3.30
N LEU A 855 10.41 -3.52 -3.54
CA LEU A 855 9.55 -4.17 -4.51
C LEU A 855 8.22 -4.36 -3.80
N GLU A 856 7.15 -4.37 -4.60
CA GLU A 856 5.78 -4.42 -4.15
C GLU A 856 5.39 -5.86 -3.78
#